data_AF-F2PHP2-F1
#
_entry.id   AF-F2PHP2-F1
#
_cell.length_a   1.000
_cell.length_b   1.000
_cell.length_c   1.000
_cell.angle_alpha   90.00
_cell.angle_beta   90.00
_cell.angle_gamma   90.00
#
_symmetry.space_group_name_H-M   'P 1'
#
loop_
_entity.id
_entity.type
_entity.pdbx_description
1 polymer ?
#
loop_
_entity_poly.entity_id
_entity_poly.type
_entity_poly.pdbx_seq_one_letter_code
_entity_poly.pdbx_strand_id
1 'polypeptide(L)'
;MSTFDTLTEQDLQQDEAEFEVRLEEGLDTFVVFDGLPIVSEDNKAKLIKFLLKKIKKDGPSSSNIDPNRQIFLPMNENGMSEGFAFVEYDTPEEAFAAIKSLHGTPLDKKHTLAVNKLTDIDRYGREGRIDDEYKPPKIEPFQEKEHLRSWLGDPNARDQFAMYRGDKVGVFWNMKKDPPENVVDRDHWTQLFVQWSPMGTYLASVHPQGIQLWGGPQFSKQKQFPHPFVQLVEFSPQENYLTTWSSRPIQIEGAPGVLSYDEDGKNIIIWDITTGKPLRSFVSHDLTAPAGADDAAAQKKKVQWPAFKWSADEKYVARMLQHQSISVYELPRMNLLDKTVVKIEGVMDFEWSPATVQREGVKRYEQLFSFWTPEIGSNPAKVGLMSIPSKEIVRTRNLFNVSDVKLHWQSQGAYVCVKVDRHSKSKKSMATNLEIFRVKEKGVPVEVVDSLKDTVINFAWEPKGDRFVLITTGEAIAGSAVAPKTAVSFFCPEKVKGGAIGNFKLIRTIEKKTSNGIYWSPKGRFVVVATVHSQQNFDLDFWDLDFEGEKPESEKDLSANLQLMKTVDHFGVTDVDWDPTGRYVVSSASAWTHSLENGYNIHTFSGTTLAEHPTEKFKQLLWRPRPPTFLSKEEQKQVRKNLREYSREFDEEDKYAVDIANTAIVEMRKRVLSEWTAWLRKEKQMILEEREDLGLSPNADDDIVAQPSITAAEGDTVVEEIVEEIIEETEEIIS
;
A
#
# COMPACT_ATOMS: atom_id res chain seq x y z
N MET A 1 -30.46 -11.01 24.82
CA MET A 1 -31.72 -10.25 24.97
C MET A 1 -31.66 -9.08 24.01
N SER A 2 -32.74 -8.90 23.26
CA SER A 2 -32.86 -8.15 21.99
C SER A 2 -32.38 -6.70 22.03
N THR A 3 -31.65 -6.28 20.99
CA THR A 3 -31.63 -4.90 20.48
C THR A 3 -31.92 -4.90 18.98
N PHE A 4 -32.98 -5.60 18.60
CA PHE A 4 -33.78 -5.31 17.41
C PHE A 4 -35.12 -4.81 17.94
N ASP A 5 -35.30 -3.49 18.03
CA ASP A 5 -36.61 -2.83 18.05
C ASP A 5 -36.39 -1.32 18.22
N THR A 6 -36.37 -0.61 17.10
CA THR A 6 -36.86 0.77 16.92
C THR A 6 -36.52 1.23 15.51
N LEU A 7 -37.08 0.54 14.51
CA LEU A 7 -37.31 1.15 13.20
C LEU A 7 -38.63 1.90 13.30
N THR A 8 -38.63 3.20 13.01
CA THR A 8 -39.85 4.00 12.98
C THR A 8 -40.64 3.70 11.70
N GLU A 9 -41.96 3.95 11.69
CA GLU A 9 -42.79 3.83 10.47
C GLU A 9 -42.23 4.66 9.29
N GLN A 10 -41.48 5.72 9.57
CA GLN A 10 -40.78 6.52 8.56
C GLN A 10 -39.57 5.78 7.96
N ASP A 11 -38.82 5.03 8.76
CA ASP A 11 -37.68 4.23 8.28
C ASP A 11 -38.18 3.06 7.40
N LEU A 12 -39.30 2.43 7.78
CA LEU A 12 -39.94 1.37 6.99
C LEU A 12 -40.53 1.90 5.67
N GLN A 13 -41.09 3.11 5.64
CA GLN A 13 -41.58 3.74 4.41
C GLN A 13 -40.44 4.23 3.49
N GLN A 14 -39.28 4.56 4.06
CA GLN A 14 -38.09 4.93 3.29
C GLN A 14 -37.44 3.69 2.66
N ASP A 15 -37.40 2.57 3.38
CA ASP A 15 -36.94 1.28 2.87
C ASP A 15 -37.90 0.70 1.81
N GLU A 16 -39.22 0.76 2.00
CA GLU A 16 -40.18 0.32 0.96
C GLU A 16 -40.07 1.12 -0.35
N ALA A 17 -39.64 2.39 -0.28
CA ALA A 17 -39.37 3.21 -1.46
C ALA A 17 -38.01 2.93 -2.12
N GLU A 18 -37.01 2.45 -1.37
CA GLU A 18 -35.71 2.00 -1.89
C GLU A 18 -35.76 0.58 -2.49
N PHE A 19 -36.72 -0.26 -2.08
CA PHE A 19 -36.92 -1.62 -2.58
C PHE A 19 -38.07 -1.79 -3.58
N GLU A 20 -38.55 -0.70 -4.20
CA GLU A 20 -39.41 -0.81 -5.38
C GLU A 20 -38.55 -1.30 -6.56
N VAL A 21 -38.46 -2.63 -6.71
CA VAL A 21 -37.84 -3.30 -7.84
C VAL A 21 -38.57 -2.83 -9.10
N ARG A 22 -37.99 -1.82 -9.77
CA ARG A 22 -38.41 -1.42 -11.11
C ARG A 22 -38.17 -2.60 -12.03
N LEU A 23 -39.24 -3.29 -12.38
CA LEU A 23 -39.28 -4.15 -13.56
C LEU A 23 -38.83 -3.27 -14.74
N GLU A 24 -37.59 -3.49 -15.22
CA GLU A 24 -37.10 -2.89 -16.47
C GLU A 24 -37.90 -3.44 -17.65
N GLU A 25 -39.11 -2.94 -17.84
CA GLU A 25 -39.88 -3.17 -19.05
C GLU A 25 -39.46 -2.16 -20.12
N GLY A 26 -38.35 -2.36 -20.82
CA GLY A 26 -38.09 -1.79 -22.16
C GLY A 26 -38.24 -0.27 -22.40
N LEU A 27 -38.48 0.58 -21.39
CA LEU A 27 -38.80 2.01 -21.56
C LEU A 27 -37.57 2.90 -21.81
N ASP A 28 -36.36 2.36 -21.63
CA ASP A 28 -35.11 3.12 -21.80
C ASP A 28 -34.74 3.38 -23.27
N THR A 29 -35.42 2.72 -24.21
CA THR A 29 -35.34 3.02 -25.64
C THR A 29 -36.26 4.18 -26.05
N PHE A 30 -37.15 4.63 -25.16
CA PHE A 30 -38.11 5.69 -25.46
C PHE A 30 -37.64 7.06 -24.99
N VAL A 31 -37.74 8.03 -25.90
CA VAL A 31 -37.36 9.41 -25.67
C VAL A 31 -38.55 10.32 -25.99
N VAL A 32 -38.76 11.34 -25.17
CA VAL A 32 -39.81 12.35 -25.35
C VAL A 32 -39.21 13.59 -25.99
N PHE A 33 -39.75 13.95 -27.15
CA PHE A 33 -39.42 15.15 -27.91
C PHE A 33 -40.48 16.19 -27.63
N ASP A 34 -40.14 17.21 -26.86
CA ASP A 34 -41.02 18.31 -26.45
C ASP A 34 -40.65 19.62 -27.19
N GLY A 35 -41.59 20.56 -27.25
CA GLY A 35 -41.45 21.82 -27.98
C GLY A 35 -41.73 21.72 -29.48
N LEU A 36 -42.54 20.75 -29.90
CA LEU A 36 -42.98 20.57 -31.29
C LEU A 36 -44.10 21.56 -31.68
N PRO A 37 -44.15 22.01 -32.94
CA PRO A 37 -45.27 22.81 -33.42
C PRO A 37 -46.60 22.06 -33.34
N ILE A 38 -47.65 22.74 -32.85
CA ILE A 38 -49.01 22.18 -32.78
C ILE A 38 -49.64 22.17 -34.19
N VAL A 39 -49.94 20.99 -34.71
CA VAL A 39 -50.46 20.78 -36.07
C VAL A 39 -51.78 20.00 -36.09
N SER A 40 -52.59 20.22 -37.13
CA SER A 40 -53.80 19.43 -37.39
C SER A 40 -53.46 18.05 -37.98
N GLU A 41 -54.41 17.13 -37.94
CA GLU A 41 -54.26 15.75 -38.43
C GLU A 41 -53.73 15.66 -39.88
N ASP A 42 -54.22 16.52 -40.78
CA ASP A 42 -53.76 16.60 -42.19
C ASP A 42 -52.26 16.94 -42.33
N ASN A 43 -51.69 17.63 -41.34
CA ASN A 43 -50.30 18.07 -41.35
C ASN A 43 -49.37 17.18 -40.50
N LYS A 44 -49.92 16.21 -39.76
CA LYS A 44 -49.17 15.24 -38.95
C LYS A 44 -48.10 14.51 -39.76
N ALA A 45 -48.44 14.01 -40.94
CA ALA A 45 -47.50 13.30 -41.81
C ALA A 45 -46.34 14.19 -42.30
N LYS A 46 -46.57 15.51 -42.43
CA LYS A 46 -45.50 16.46 -42.83
C LYS A 46 -44.56 16.75 -41.66
N LEU A 47 -45.10 16.88 -40.44
CA LEU A 47 -44.31 17.08 -39.23
C LEU A 47 -43.42 15.86 -38.92
N ILE A 48 -43.96 14.64 -39.03
CA ILE A 48 -43.17 13.40 -38.85
C ILE A 48 -42.02 13.32 -39.87
N LYS A 49 -42.26 13.63 -41.15
CA LYS A 49 -41.20 13.70 -42.17
C LYS A 49 -40.14 14.75 -41.85
N PHE A 50 -40.55 15.89 -41.30
CA PHE A 50 -39.62 16.95 -40.89
C PHE A 50 -38.76 16.51 -39.71
N LEU A 51 -39.36 15.88 -38.69
CA LEU A 51 -38.64 15.33 -37.54
C LEU A 51 -37.63 14.27 -37.94
N LEU A 52 -38.00 13.33 -38.81
CA LEU A 52 -37.06 12.34 -39.35
C LEU A 52 -35.86 12.98 -40.06
N LYS A 53 -36.09 14.04 -40.84
CA LYS A 53 -35.01 14.77 -41.51
C LYS A 53 -34.08 15.46 -40.50
N LYS A 54 -34.63 15.96 -39.39
CA LYS A 54 -33.88 16.60 -38.31
C LYS A 54 -33.07 15.57 -37.52
N ILE A 55 -33.67 14.44 -37.15
CA ILE A 55 -32.99 13.34 -36.45
C ILE A 55 -31.86 12.76 -37.31
N LYS A 56 -32.07 12.55 -38.61
CA LYS A 56 -31.01 12.07 -39.52
C LYS A 56 -29.86 13.05 -39.74
N LYS A 57 -30.12 14.35 -39.56
CA LYS A 57 -29.12 15.40 -39.79
C LYS A 57 -28.31 15.69 -38.53
N ASP A 58 -29.00 15.85 -37.40
CA ASP A 58 -28.44 16.37 -36.16
C ASP A 58 -28.39 15.30 -35.04
N GLY A 59 -28.94 14.09 -35.27
CA GLY A 59 -28.95 12.95 -34.34
C GLY A 59 -27.98 11.82 -34.74
N PRO A 60 -28.09 10.62 -34.12
CA PRO A 60 -27.13 9.53 -34.30
C PRO A 60 -27.17 8.93 -35.72
N SER A 61 -26.00 8.84 -36.38
CA SER A 61 -25.87 8.37 -37.77
C SER A 61 -26.33 6.92 -38.02
N SER A 62 -26.46 6.10 -36.96
CA SER A 62 -26.89 4.70 -37.03
C SER A 62 -28.41 4.50 -36.92
N SER A 63 -29.15 5.53 -36.50
CA SER A 63 -30.58 5.38 -36.18
C SER A 63 -31.43 5.26 -37.46
N ASN A 64 -32.03 4.09 -37.68
CA ASN A 64 -32.95 3.85 -38.79
C ASN A 64 -34.41 3.79 -38.29
N ILE A 65 -34.94 4.97 -37.96
CA ILE A 65 -36.27 5.09 -37.35
C ILE A 65 -37.38 4.89 -38.41
N ASP A 66 -38.31 3.96 -38.15
CA ASP A 66 -39.53 3.76 -38.94
C ASP A 66 -40.61 4.81 -38.56
N PRO A 67 -41.00 5.72 -39.48
CA PRO A 67 -41.98 6.78 -39.21
C PRO A 67 -43.34 6.30 -38.70
N ASN A 68 -43.76 5.08 -39.04
CA ASN A 68 -45.11 4.61 -38.75
C ASN A 68 -45.19 3.77 -37.47
N ARG A 69 -44.05 3.32 -36.95
CA ARG A 69 -43.98 2.42 -35.79
C ARG A 69 -43.27 3.05 -34.60
N GLN A 70 -42.23 3.85 -34.84
CA GLN A 70 -41.31 4.33 -33.81
C GLN A 70 -41.47 5.82 -33.47
N ILE A 71 -42.39 6.55 -34.11
CA ILE A 71 -42.74 7.93 -33.74
C ILE A 71 -44.23 8.02 -33.45
N PHE A 72 -44.58 8.28 -32.19
CA PHE A 72 -45.95 8.48 -31.77
C PHE A 72 -46.20 9.95 -31.41
N LEU A 73 -47.06 10.60 -32.20
CA LEU A 73 -47.53 11.98 -31.97
C LEU A 73 -48.96 11.94 -31.40
N PRO A 74 -49.17 12.18 -30.10
CA PRO A 74 -50.49 12.27 -29.49
C PRO A 74 -51.28 13.46 -30.03
N MET A 75 -52.58 13.25 -30.20
CA MET A 75 -53.53 14.24 -30.70
C MET A 75 -54.64 14.40 -29.67
N ASN A 76 -55.03 15.64 -29.40
CA ASN A 76 -56.11 15.95 -28.47
C ASN A 76 -57.50 15.74 -29.12
N GLU A 77 -58.55 15.84 -28.30
CA GLU A 77 -59.95 15.70 -28.72
C GLU A 77 -60.38 16.68 -29.82
N ASN A 78 -59.64 17.78 -30.01
CA ASN A 78 -59.89 18.80 -31.04
C ASN A 78 -59.14 18.52 -32.36
N GLY A 79 -58.47 17.37 -32.51
CA GLY A 79 -57.76 16.99 -33.72
C GLY A 79 -56.44 17.75 -33.95
N MET A 80 -55.85 18.31 -32.88
CA MET A 80 -54.55 19.01 -32.90
C MET A 80 -53.51 18.25 -32.08
N SER A 81 -52.24 18.29 -32.50
CA SER A 81 -51.15 17.62 -31.76
C SER A 81 -50.83 18.33 -30.45
N GLU A 82 -50.43 17.59 -29.41
CA GLU A 82 -50.18 18.16 -28.07
C GLU A 82 -48.81 18.83 -27.89
N GLY A 83 -48.00 18.92 -28.96
CA GLY A 83 -46.73 19.64 -28.93
C GLY A 83 -45.53 18.80 -28.45
N PHE A 84 -45.73 17.51 -28.18
CA PHE A 84 -44.66 16.55 -27.91
C PHE A 84 -44.86 15.25 -28.69
N ALA A 85 -43.80 14.47 -28.87
CA ALA A 85 -43.83 13.15 -29.51
C ALA A 85 -42.96 12.16 -28.75
N PHE A 86 -43.36 10.88 -28.77
CA PHE A 86 -42.54 9.79 -28.29
C PHE A 86 -41.77 9.17 -29.46
N VAL A 87 -40.48 8.96 -29.27
CA VAL A 87 -39.58 8.35 -30.26
C VAL A 87 -38.95 7.11 -29.63
N GLU A 88 -39.17 5.96 -30.25
CA GLU A 88 -38.58 4.68 -29.86
C GLU A 88 -37.32 4.44 -30.71
N TYR A 89 -36.20 4.14 -30.05
CA TYR A 89 -34.96 3.74 -30.70
C TYR A 89 -34.77 2.22 -30.60
N ASP A 90 -33.95 1.64 -31.48
CA ASP A 90 -33.68 0.19 -31.46
C ASP A 90 -32.84 -0.22 -30.23
N THR A 91 -32.05 0.73 -29.68
CA THR A 91 -31.21 0.49 -28.50
C THR A 91 -31.20 1.70 -27.54
N PRO A 92 -30.98 1.48 -26.22
CA PRO A 92 -30.88 2.56 -25.24
C PRO A 92 -29.68 3.51 -25.48
N GLU A 93 -28.59 3.00 -26.06
CA GLU A 93 -27.41 3.80 -26.40
C GLU A 93 -27.74 4.86 -27.47
N GLU A 94 -28.54 4.50 -28.47
CA GLU A 94 -29.01 5.43 -29.49
C GLU A 94 -29.97 6.48 -28.92
N ALA A 95 -30.89 6.08 -28.04
CA ALA A 95 -31.78 6.98 -27.32
C ALA A 95 -30.98 8.03 -26.51
N PHE A 96 -29.92 7.59 -25.83
CA PHE A 96 -29.04 8.48 -25.07
C PHE A 96 -28.22 9.42 -25.97
N ALA A 97 -27.68 8.91 -27.07
CA ALA A 97 -26.96 9.71 -28.05
C ALA A 97 -27.88 10.77 -28.69
N ALA A 98 -29.15 10.44 -28.92
CA ALA A 98 -30.15 11.37 -29.42
C ALA A 98 -30.43 12.50 -28.43
N ILE A 99 -30.57 12.21 -27.13
CA ILE A 99 -30.75 13.24 -26.09
C ILE A 99 -29.58 14.24 -26.11
N LYS A 100 -28.33 13.74 -26.12
CA LYS A 100 -27.13 14.59 -26.08
C LYS A 100 -26.98 15.49 -27.31
N SER A 101 -27.44 15.04 -28.46
CA SER A 101 -27.24 15.71 -29.75
C SER A 101 -28.41 16.64 -30.13
N LEU A 102 -29.64 16.27 -29.77
CA LEU A 102 -30.86 16.96 -30.22
C LEU A 102 -31.46 17.89 -29.17
N HIS A 103 -31.17 17.70 -27.87
CA HIS A 103 -31.66 18.59 -26.82
C HIS A 103 -31.12 20.02 -26.99
N GLY A 104 -32.01 21.02 -26.93
CA GLY A 104 -31.67 22.44 -27.09
C GLY A 104 -31.47 22.89 -28.54
N THR A 105 -31.75 22.02 -29.53
CA THR A 105 -31.61 22.39 -30.95
C THR A 105 -32.85 23.13 -31.47
N PRO A 106 -32.70 24.23 -32.22
CA PRO A 106 -33.84 24.94 -32.80
C PRO A 106 -34.46 24.12 -33.95
N LEU A 107 -35.80 23.94 -33.90
CA LEU A 107 -36.62 23.36 -34.97
C LEU A 107 -36.97 24.42 -36.02
N ASP A 108 -37.42 25.59 -35.54
CA ASP A 108 -37.67 26.78 -36.34
C ASP A 108 -37.34 28.05 -35.52
N LYS A 109 -37.81 29.23 -35.95
CA LYS A 109 -37.54 30.50 -35.24
C LYS A 109 -38.27 30.63 -33.89
N LYS A 110 -39.29 29.81 -33.63
CA LYS A 110 -40.18 29.89 -32.46
C LYS A 110 -40.10 28.64 -31.57
N HIS A 111 -39.66 27.51 -32.10
CA HIS A 111 -39.67 26.21 -31.44
C HIS A 111 -38.25 25.68 -31.27
N THR A 112 -37.91 25.33 -30.03
CA THR A 112 -36.65 24.68 -29.66
C THR A 112 -36.98 23.31 -29.11
N LEU A 113 -36.27 22.30 -29.60
CA LEU A 113 -36.50 20.91 -29.24
C LEU A 113 -35.93 20.62 -27.85
N ALA A 114 -36.77 20.17 -26.93
CA ALA A 114 -36.37 19.62 -25.63
C ALA A 114 -36.49 18.10 -25.69
N VAL A 115 -35.37 17.39 -25.53
CA VAL A 115 -35.33 15.93 -25.62
C VAL A 115 -35.04 15.35 -24.25
N ASN A 116 -35.97 14.57 -23.69
CA ASN A 116 -35.92 14.06 -22.32
C ASN A 116 -36.14 12.54 -22.30
N LYS A 117 -35.59 11.83 -21.30
CA LYS A 117 -35.92 10.41 -21.11
C LYS A 117 -37.35 10.26 -20.64
N LEU A 118 -38.02 9.19 -21.07
CA LEU A 118 -39.34 8.88 -20.54
C LEU A 118 -39.31 8.65 -19.01
N THR A 119 -38.25 8.02 -18.51
CA THR A 119 -38.03 7.76 -17.07
C THR A 119 -37.77 9.03 -16.25
N ASP A 120 -37.33 10.12 -16.88
CA ASP A 120 -37.14 11.41 -16.21
C ASP A 120 -38.49 12.06 -15.84
N ILE A 121 -39.58 11.74 -16.56
CA ILE A 121 -40.93 12.24 -16.25
C ILE A 121 -41.44 11.64 -14.93
N ASP A 122 -41.19 10.36 -14.65
CA ASP A 122 -41.50 9.76 -13.34
C ASP A 122 -40.59 10.27 -12.23
N ARG A 123 -39.38 10.72 -12.57
CA ARG A 123 -38.39 11.21 -11.61
C ARG A 123 -38.67 12.65 -11.19
N TYR A 124 -39.01 13.52 -12.15
CA TYR A 124 -39.13 14.96 -11.95
C TYR A 124 -40.56 15.48 -12.07
N GLY A 125 -41.46 14.76 -12.75
CA GLY A 125 -42.81 15.20 -13.08
C GLY A 125 -43.91 14.73 -12.11
N ARG A 126 -43.63 13.82 -11.17
CA ARG A 126 -44.59 13.48 -10.10
C ARG A 126 -44.59 14.57 -9.03
N GLU A 127 -45.77 15.10 -8.71
CA GLU A 127 -45.99 16.05 -7.62
C GLU A 127 -45.37 15.51 -6.32
N GLY A 128 -44.56 16.35 -5.65
CA GLY A 128 -43.89 16.02 -4.38
C GLY A 128 -42.45 15.49 -4.48
N ARG A 129 -41.88 15.25 -5.67
CA ARG A 129 -40.47 14.83 -5.82
C ARG A 129 -39.47 15.97 -6.01
N ILE A 130 -39.95 17.17 -6.31
CA ILE A 130 -39.15 18.39 -6.37
C ILE A 130 -39.72 19.34 -5.31
N ASP A 131 -38.85 19.85 -4.44
CA ASP A 131 -39.23 20.87 -3.45
C ASP A 131 -39.34 22.22 -4.17
N ASP A 132 -40.55 22.79 -4.22
CA ASP A 132 -40.82 24.08 -4.85
C ASP A 132 -40.14 25.24 -4.09
N GLU A 133 -39.76 25.02 -2.82
CA GLU A 133 -39.04 25.99 -1.99
C GLU A 133 -37.53 25.70 -1.95
N TYR A 134 -36.74 26.60 -2.53
CA TYR A 134 -35.28 26.56 -2.40
C TYR A 134 -34.85 26.74 -0.94
N LYS A 135 -34.38 25.66 -0.32
CA LYS A 135 -33.72 25.70 0.99
C LYS A 135 -32.21 25.89 0.80
N PRO A 136 -31.62 27.03 1.22
CA PRO A 136 -30.17 27.20 1.11
C PRO A 136 -29.45 26.12 1.92
N PRO A 137 -28.34 25.56 1.40
CA PRO A 137 -27.61 24.50 2.08
C PRO A 137 -27.09 25.00 3.44
N LYS A 138 -27.34 24.23 4.51
CA LYS A 138 -26.80 24.52 5.83
C LYS A 138 -25.28 24.35 5.79
N ILE A 139 -24.55 25.42 6.03
CA ILE A 139 -23.09 25.36 6.23
C ILE A 139 -22.87 24.69 7.60
N GLU A 140 -22.29 23.50 7.61
CA GLU A 140 -21.97 22.81 8.85
C GLU A 140 -21.03 23.67 9.72
N PRO A 141 -21.25 23.72 11.05
CA PRO A 141 -20.37 24.45 11.95
C PRO A 141 -18.95 23.85 11.90
N PHE A 142 -17.93 24.71 12.00
CA PHE A 142 -16.54 24.27 12.00
C PHE A 142 -16.28 23.33 13.18
N GLN A 143 -15.91 22.09 12.89
CA GLN A 143 -15.37 21.16 13.86
C GLN A 143 -13.84 21.21 13.80
N GLU A 144 -13.21 21.44 14.95
CA GLU A 144 -11.75 21.39 15.05
C GLU A 144 -11.30 19.96 14.73
N LYS A 145 -10.49 19.82 13.68
CA LYS A 145 -9.96 18.53 13.28
C LYS A 145 -8.86 18.10 14.25
N GLU A 146 -8.84 16.81 14.56
CA GLU A 146 -7.74 16.19 15.28
C GLU A 146 -6.39 16.52 14.64
N HIS A 147 -5.38 16.75 15.47
CA HIS A 147 -4.03 16.98 14.99
C HIS A 147 -3.48 15.71 14.35
N LEU A 148 -3.45 15.68 13.00
CA LEU A 148 -3.06 14.49 12.25
C LEU A 148 -1.69 13.96 12.65
N ARG A 149 -0.76 14.86 13.00
CA ARG A 149 0.64 14.57 13.38
C ARG A 149 0.89 14.39 14.88
N SER A 150 -0.14 14.10 15.66
CA SER A 150 -0.06 13.99 17.13
C SER A 150 0.98 12.97 17.61
N TRP A 151 1.12 11.86 16.88
CA TRP A 151 2.03 10.77 17.24
C TRP A 151 3.52 11.17 17.28
N LEU A 152 3.89 12.26 16.58
CA LEU A 152 5.27 12.76 16.61
C LEU A 152 5.63 13.44 17.93
N GLY A 153 4.62 13.85 18.70
CA GLY A 153 4.78 14.48 20.01
C GLY A 153 4.75 13.49 21.19
N ASP A 154 4.84 12.18 20.95
CA ASP A 154 4.97 11.19 22.02
C ASP A 154 6.24 11.48 22.85
N PRO A 155 6.11 11.71 24.18
CA PRO A 155 7.24 12.05 25.04
C PRO A 155 8.36 11.00 25.02
N ASN A 156 7.98 9.72 24.87
CA ASN A 156 8.89 8.58 24.88
C ASN A 156 9.47 8.28 23.49
N ALA A 157 9.15 9.10 22.48
CA ALA A 157 9.56 8.94 21.09
C ALA A 157 9.39 7.51 20.57
N ARG A 158 8.27 6.87 20.94
CA ARG A 158 7.93 5.51 20.50
C ARG A 158 7.49 5.52 19.05
N ASP A 159 7.65 4.38 18.39
CA ASP A 159 7.23 4.19 17.02
C ASP A 159 5.95 3.36 17.00
N GLN A 160 5.02 3.72 16.10
CA GLN A 160 3.79 2.98 15.90
C GLN A 160 3.93 1.99 14.76
N PHE A 161 3.17 0.91 14.82
CA PHE A 161 2.98 0.00 13.69
C PHE A 161 1.52 -0.40 13.55
N ALA A 162 1.11 -0.72 12.33
CA ALA A 162 -0.17 -1.34 12.04
C ALA A 162 0.02 -2.85 11.96
N MET A 163 -0.91 -3.62 12.52
CA MET A 163 -0.92 -5.07 12.47
C MET A 163 -2.26 -5.58 11.96
N TYR A 164 -2.22 -6.40 10.91
CA TYR A 164 -3.38 -7.09 10.35
C TYR A 164 -3.32 -8.58 10.70
N ARG A 165 -4.32 -9.07 11.44
CA ARG A 165 -4.41 -10.45 11.93
C ARG A 165 -5.85 -10.96 11.86
N GLY A 166 -6.08 -12.12 11.26
CA GLY A 166 -7.42 -12.61 10.97
C GLY A 166 -8.23 -11.54 10.23
N ASP A 167 -9.33 -11.08 10.82
CA ASP A 167 -10.15 -9.99 10.29
C ASP A 167 -10.01 -8.68 11.08
N LYS A 168 -9.03 -8.60 11.99
CA LYS A 168 -8.76 -7.43 12.83
C LYS A 168 -7.56 -6.65 12.35
N VAL A 169 -7.70 -5.33 12.28
CA VAL A 169 -6.56 -4.43 12.10
C VAL A 169 -6.46 -3.56 13.32
N GLY A 170 -5.24 -3.43 13.85
CA GLY A 170 -4.97 -2.50 14.93
C GLY A 170 -3.71 -1.68 14.71
N VAL A 171 -3.65 -0.53 15.35
CA VAL A 171 -2.45 0.31 15.45
C VAL A 171 -1.97 0.27 16.89
N PHE A 172 -0.67 0.04 17.07
CA PHE A 172 -0.05 -0.16 18.37
C PHE A 172 1.21 0.68 18.51
N TRP A 173 1.53 1.08 19.75
CA TRP A 173 2.84 1.63 20.11
C TRP A 173 3.82 0.50 20.42
N ASN A 174 5.04 0.62 19.91
CA ASN A 174 6.12 -0.29 20.26
C ASN A 174 6.57 -0.06 21.72
N MET A 175 6.54 -1.12 22.52
CA MET A 175 6.93 -1.12 23.93
C MET A 175 8.18 -1.97 24.21
N LYS A 176 9.11 -2.03 23.25
CA LYS A 176 10.40 -2.74 23.35
C LYS A 176 10.20 -4.24 23.63
N LYS A 177 10.24 -4.65 24.90
CA LYS A 177 10.05 -6.03 25.37
C LYS A 177 8.64 -6.29 25.88
N ASP A 178 7.95 -5.23 26.31
CA ASP A 178 6.59 -5.35 26.85
C ASP A 178 5.58 -5.49 25.71
N PRO A 179 4.40 -6.07 25.97
CA PRO A 179 3.33 -6.14 24.99
C PRO A 179 3.01 -4.77 24.40
N PRO A 180 2.77 -4.69 23.08
CA PRO A 180 2.54 -3.42 22.42
C PRO A 180 1.26 -2.76 22.91
N GLU A 181 1.31 -1.46 23.19
CA GLU A 181 0.15 -0.72 23.71
C GLU A 181 -0.83 -0.44 22.56
N ASN A 182 -2.09 -0.82 22.76
CA ASN A 182 -3.12 -0.62 21.74
C ASN A 182 -3.57 0.85 21.65
N VAL A 183 -3.61 1.37 20.43
CA VAL A 183 -4.18 2.70 20.14
C VAL A 183 -5.61 2.55 19.65
N VAL A 184 -5.79 1.72 18.62
CA VAL A 184 -7.08 1.37 18.02
C VAL A 184 -6.99 -0.07 17.55
N ASP A 185 -8.03 -0.87 17.77
CA ASP A 185 -8.19 -2.21 17.19
C ASP A 185 -9.62 -2.35 16.70
N ARG A 186 -9.79 -2.61 15.40
CA ARG A 186 -11.12 -2.67 14.75
C ARG A 186 -11.26 -3.95 13.94
N ASP A 187 -12.41 -4.59 14.11
CA ASP A 187 -12.82 -5.69 13.28
C ASP A 187 -13.19 -5.16 11.88
N HIS A 188 -12.79 -5.89 10.83
CA HIS A 188 -13.13 -5.64 9.43
C HIS A 188 -12.75 -4.22 8.95
N TRP A 189 -11.69 -3.63 9.52
CA TRP A 189 -11.26 -2.28 9.16
C TRP A 189 -10.76 -2.17 7.70
N THR A 190 -10.25 -3.29 7.16
CA THR A 190 -9.89 -3.49 5.76
C THR A 190 -10.32 -4.89 5.33
N GLN A 191 -10.53 -5.11 4.03
CA GLN A 191 -10.83 -6.44 3.49
C GLN A 191 -9.64 -7.05 2.71
N LEU A 192 -8.73 -6.21 2.19
CA LEU A 192 -7.57 -6.67 1.41
C LEU A 192 -6.26 -6.51 2.18
N PHE A 193 -5.78 -5.28 2.33
CA PHE A 193 -4.55 -4.95 3.06
C PHE A 193 -4.65 -3.54 3.63
N VAL A 194 -3.66 -3.16 4.44
CA VAL A 194 -3.48 -1.78 4.90
C VAL A 194 -2.17 -1.22 4.39
N GLN A 195 -2.11 0.10 4.23
CA GLN A 195 -0.90 0.78 3.79
C GLN A 195 -0.78 2.14 4.45
N TRP A 196 0.38 2.44 5.03
CA TRP A 196 0.69 3.78 5.49
C TRP A 196 1.03 4.69 4.31
N SER A 197 0.64 5.96 4.42
CA SER A 197 1.15 7.00 3.55
C SER A 197 2.65 7.27 3.83
N PRO A 198 3.44 7.77 2.85
CA PRO A 198 4.90 7.88 2.97
C PRO A 198 5.44 8.72 4.12
N MET A 199 4.67 9.69 4.63
CA MET A 199 5.00 10.47 5.83
C MET A 199 4.27 9.99 7.09
N GLY A 200 3.49 8.91 6.99
CA GLY A 200 2.76 8.29 8.10
C GLY A 200 1.54 9.08 8.57
N THR A 201 1.10 10.12 7.85
CA THR A 201 -0.06 10.93 8.25
C THR A 201 -1.37 10.14 8.17
N TYR A 202 -1.50 9.29 7.15
CA TYR A 202 -2.72 8.54 6.85
C TYR A 202 -2.46 7.03 6.86
N LEU A 203 -3.44 6.28 7.34
CA LEU A 203 -3.56 4.84 7.11
C LEU A 203 -4.63 4.62 6.04
N ALA A 204 -4.29 3.92 4.95
CA ALA A 204 -5.26 3.50 3.95
C ALA A 204 -5.81 2.12 4.29
N SER A 205 -7.15 2.00 4.28
CA SER A 205 -7.82 0.71 4.21
C SER A 205 -8.54 0.55 2.87
N VAL A 206 -8.48 -0.67 2.33
CA VAL A 206 -8.91 -1.00 0.98
C VAL A 206 -10.11 -1.94 1.06
N HIS A 207 -11.19 -1.49 0.41
CA HIS A 207 -12.48 -2.18 0.36
C HIS A 207 -12.93 -2.36 -1.10
N PRO A 208 -13.83 -3.30 -1.40
CA PRO A 208 -14.40 -3.46 -2.74
C PRO A 208 -15.11 -2.21 -3.26
N GLN A 209 -15.60 -1.33 -2.38
CA GLN A 209 -16.24 -0.07 -2.76
C GLN A 209 -15.23 1.05 -3.05
N GLY A 210 -13.98 0.92 -2.60
CA GLY A 210 -12.96 1.95 -2.70
C GLY A 210 -12.02 2.00 -1.49
N ILE A 211 -11.32 3.12 -1.36
CA ILE A 211 -10.30 3.31 -0.33
C ILE A 211 -10.79 4.32 0.69
N GLN A 212 -10.42 4.11 1.95
CA GLN A 212 -10.67 5.04 3.03
C GLN A 212 -9.35 5.42 3.69
N LEU A 213 -9.18 6.71 3.98
CA LEU A 213 -8.04 7.24 4.71
C LEU A 213 -8.43 7.58 6.14
N TRP A 214 -7.60 7.14 7.08
CA TRP A 214 -7.76 7.33 8.51
C TRP A 214 -6.57 8.11 9.05
N GLY A 215 -6.80 9.00 10.03
CA GLY A 215 -5.74 9.81 10.61
C GLY A 215 -6.16 10.41 11.96
N GLY A 216 -5.23 11.09 12.62
CA GLY A 216 -5.42 11.59 13.98
C GLY A 216 -5.15 10.54 15.07
N PRO A 217 -5.20 10.93 16.36
CA PRO A 217 -4.96 10.00 17.48
C PRO A 217 -5.99 8.86 17.55
N GLN A 218 -7.26 9.14 17.22
CA GLN A 218 -8.35 8.16 17.26
C GLN A 218 -8.54 7.41 15.94
N PHE A 219 -7.73 7.71 14.91
CA PHE A 219 -7.91 7.21 13.56
C PHE A 219 -9.35 7.45 13.06
N SER A 220 -9.77 8.71 13.11
CA SER A 220 -11.04 9.17 12.54
C SER A 220 -10.97 9.17 11.00
N LYS A 221 -12.11 8.93 10.35
CA LYS A 221 -12.21 8.87 8.89
C LYS A 221 -11.95 10.27 8.32
N GLN A 222 -10.91 10.39 7.49
CA GLN A 222 -10.52 11.66 6.87
C GLN A 222 -11.17 11.85 5.50
N LYS A 223 -11.01 10.85 4.62
CA LYS A 223 -11.49 10.88 3.24
C LYS A 223 -11.85 9.48 2.75
N GLN A 224 -12.73 9.43 1.76
CA GLN A 224 -13.09 8.22 1.02
C GLN A 224 -12.92 8.48 -0.47
N PHE A 225 -12.34 7.50 -1.16
CA PHE A 225 -12.06 7.53 -2.59
C PHE A 225 -12.86 6.38 -3.23
N PRO A 226 -14.04 6.66 -3.79
CA PRO A 226 -14.87 5.64 -4.39
C PRO A 226 -14.23 5.18 -5.71
N HIS A 227 -13.58 4.03 -5.67
CA HIS A 227 -13.06 3.34 -6.85
C HIS A 227 -13.40 1.85 -6.66
N PRO A 228 -14.42 1.34 -7.36
CA PRO A 228 -14.83 -0.04 -7.21
C PRO A 228 -13.70 -1.03 -7.51
N PHE A 229 -13.62 -2.09 -6.72
CA PHE A 229 -12.70 -3.22 -6.87
C PHE A 229 -11.22 -2.81 -6.98
N VAL A 230 -10.79 -1.79 -6.25
CA VAL A 230 -9.36 -1.43 -6.16
C VAL A 230 -8.55 -2.62 -5.67
N GLN A 231 -7.42 -2.84 -6.33
CA GLN A 231 -6.46 -3.87 -5.97
C GLN A 231 -5.08 -3.29 -5.63
N LEU A 232 -4.71 -2.13 -6.20
CA LEU A 232 -3.41 -1.51 -5.99
C LEU A 232 -3.57 -0.02 -5.67
N VAL A 233 -2.73 0.46 -4.73
CA VAL A 233 -2.75 1.83 -4.21
C VAL A 233 -1.31 2.34 -4.09
N GLU A 234 -1.10 3.60 -4.46
CA GLU A 234 0.19 4.26 -4.35
C GLU A 234 -0.01 5.72 -3.97
N PHE A 235 0.67 6.15 -2.92
CA PHE A 235 0.70 7.54 -2.50
C PHE A 235 1.83 8.29 -3.19
N SER A 236 1.61 9.58 -3.42
CA SER A 236 2.69 10.48 -3.82
C SER A 236 3.65 10.75 -2.62
N PRO A 237 4.96 11.03 -2.86
CA PRO A 237 5.99 11.13 -1.81
C PRO A 237 5.72 12.10 -0.64
N GLN A 238 4.98 13.19 -0.87
CA GLN A 238 4.55 14.22 0.08
C GLN A 238 3.05 14.17 0.38
N GLU A 239 2.36 13.07 0.05
CA GLU A 239 0.96 12.80 0.45
C GLU A 239 -0.08 13.81 -0.06
N ASN A 240 0.16 14.49 -1.18
CA ASN A 240 -0.87 15.34 -1.80
C ASN A 240 -1.81 14.57 -2.73
N TYR A 241 -1.33 13.45 -3.29
CA TYR A 241 -2.05 12.68 -4.29
C TYR A 241 -2.06 11.18 -4.02
N LEU A 242 -3.06 10.49 -4.56
CA LEU A 242 -3.24 9.05 -4.45
C LEU A 242 -3.53 8.45 -5.83
N THR A 243 -2.78 7.45 -6.26
CA THR A 243 -3.07 6.66 -7.45
C THR A 243 -3.73 5.35 -7.04
N THR A 244 -4.83 5.01 -7.70
CA THR A 244 -5.60 3.79 -7.40
C THR A 244 -5.88 3.03 -8.68
N TRP A 245 -5.78 1.70 -8.63
CA TRP A 245 -5.95 0.84 -9.80
C TRP A 245 -6.88 -0.34 -9.53
N SER A 246 -7.73 -0.64 -10.50
CA SER A 246 -8.54 -1.85 -10.58
C SER A 246 -8.31 -2.59 -11.90
N SER A 247 -8.30 -3.93 -11.83
CA SER A 247 -8.32 -4.78 -13.02
C SER A 247 -9.63 -4.70 -13.79
N ARG A 248 -10.74 -4.37 -13.11
CA ARG A 248 -12.04 -4.17 -13.74
C ARG A 248 -12.14 -2.70 -14.17
N PRO A 249 -12.51 -2.41 -15.43
CA PRO A 249 -12.86 -1.06 -15.83
C PRO A 249 -13.99 -0.53 -14.94
N ILE A 250 -13.90 0.74 -14.57
CA ILE A 250 -14.95 1.44 -13.83
C ILE A 250 -16.20 1.45 -14.69
N GLN A 251 -17.32 1.02 -14.10
CA GLN A 251 -18.65 1.11 -14.69
C GLN A 251 -19.47 2.00 -13.78
N ILE A 252 -20.03 3.07 -14.34
CA ILE A 252 -20.86 4.01 -13.58
C ILE A 252 -22.33 3.72 -13.88
N GLU A 253 -22.94 2.94 -12.99
CA GLU A 253 -24.38 2.66 -13.00
C GLU A 253 -25.07 3.60 -11.99
N GLY A 254 -26.01 4.45 -12.45
CA GLY A 254 -26.83 5.30 -11.57
C GLY A 254 -26.48 6.79 -11.53
N ALA A 255 -26.90 7.47 -10.44
CA ALA A 255 -26.77 8.93 -10.27
C ALA A 255 -25.30 9.37 -10.15
N PRO A 256 -24.93 10.57 -10.63
CA PRO A 256 -23.55 11.06 -10.58
C PRO A 256 -23.09 11.21 -9.14
N GLY A 257 -22.20 10.32 -8.70
CA GLY A 257 -21.47 10.44 -7.45
C GLY A 257 -20.22 11.32 -7.61
N VAL A 258 -19.16 11.01 -6.86
CA VAL A 258 -17.84 11.66 -7.04
C VAL A 258 -17.20 11.29 -8.38
N LEU A 259 -17.57 10.13 -8.95
CA LEU A 259 -17.19 9.70 -10.28
C LEU A 259 -18.21 10.21 -11.30
N SER A 260 -17.71 10.74 -12.41
CA SER A 260 -18.52 11.22 -13.54
C SER A 260 -18.39 10.28 -14.73
N TYR A 261 -19.24 10.42 -15.75
CA TYR A 261 -19.13 9.65 -16.99
C TYR A 261 -17.75 9.73 -17.67
N ASP A 262 -16.93 10.75 -17.36
CA ASP A 262 -15.56 10.83 -17.87
C ASP A 262 -14.66 9.70 -17.32
N GLU A 263 -14.99 9.11 -16.18
CA GLU A 263 -14.25 8.01 -15.54
C GLU A 263 -14.65 6.62 -16.06
N ASP A 264 -15.75 6.51 -16.80
CA ASP A 264 -16.29 5.26 -17.28
C ASP A 264 -15.33 4.55 -18.26
N GLY A 265 -15.20 3.23 -18.12
CA GLY A 265 -14.29 2.40 -18.93
C GLY A 265 -12.80 2.52 -18.59
N LYS A 266 -12.41 3.25 -17.53
CA LYS A 266 -11.01 3.45 -17.12
C LYS A 266 -10.64 2.57 -15.92
N ASN A 267 -9.34 2.38 -15.68
CA ASN A 267 -8.82 1.46 -14.65
C ASN A 267 -8.02 2.16 -13.55
N ILE A 268 -7.46 3.33 -13.85
CA ILE A 268 -6.59 4.08 -12.95
C ILE A 268 -7.23 5.43 -12.68
N ILE A 269 -7.25 5.86 -11.42
CA ILE A 269 -7.62 7.23 -11.04
C ILE A 269 -6.50 7.83 -10.19
N ILE A 270 -6.15 9.07 -10.50
CA ILE A 270 -5.32 9.92 -9.64
C ILE A 270 -6.23 10.89 -8.89
N TRP A 271 -6.15 10.87 -7.57
CA TRP A 271 -6.97 11.64 -6.65
C TRP A 271 -6.15 12.71 -5.96
N ASP A 272 -6.78 13.85 -5.68
CA ASP A 272 -6.26 14.84 -4.74
C ASP A 272 -6.72 14.44 -3.34
N ILE A 273 -5.77 14.21 -2.43
CA ILE A 273 -6.06 13.75 -1.07
C ILE A 273 -6.78 14.84 -0.27
N THR A 274 -6.44 16.11 -0.48
CA THR A 274 -7.00 17.23 0.27
C THR A 274 -8.47 17.45 -0.09
N THR A 275 -8.76 17.49 -1.39
CA THR A 275 -10.13 17.72 -1.87
C THR A 275 -10.97 16.44 -1.88
N GLY A 276 -10.36 15.28 -2.11
CA GLY A 276 -11.04 14.00 -2.31
C GLY A 276 -11.61 13.81 -3.73
N LYS A 277 -11.23 14.68 -4.67
CA LYS A 277 -11.75 14.68 -6.04
C LYS A 277 -10.81 13.94 -7.00
N PRO A 278 -11.33 13.29 -8.05
CA PRO A 278 -10.51 12.73 -9.10
C PRO A 278 -9.88 13.87 -9.91
N LEU A 279 -8.56 13.89 -10.07
CA LEU A 279 -7.88 14.83 -10.96
C LEU A 279 -7.96 14.38 -12.41
N ARG A 280 -7.70 13.09 -12.62
CA ARG A 280 -7.71 12.46 -13.95
C ARG A 280 -7.77 10.95 -13.82
N SER A 281 -8.43 10.33 -14.78
CA SER A 281 -8.60 8.89 -14.91
C SER A 281 -7.95 8.38 -16.21
N PHE A 282 -7.44 7.15 -16.21
CA PHE A 282 -6.73 6.54 -17.33
C PHE A 282 -7.06 5.06 -17.51
N VAL A 283 -6.99 4.58 -18.76
CA VAL A 283 -7.06 3.16 -19.10
C VAL A 283 -5.75 2.47 -18.72
N SER A 284 -5.79 1.22 -18.28
CA SER A 284 -4.59 0.42 -18.02
C SER A 284 -3.83 0.12 -19.32
N HIS A 285 -2.51 -0.03 -19.25
CA HIS A 285 -1.72 -0.56 -20.36
C HIS A 285 -1.20 -1.93 -19.94
N ASP A 286 -1.51 -2.96 -20.73
CA ASP A 286 -0.98 -4.29 -20.52
C ASP A 286 0.50 -4.32 -20.94
N LEU A 287 1.37 -4.95 -20.15
CA LEU A 287 2.75 -5.18 -20.56
C LEU A 287 2.79 -6.17 -21.73
N THR A 288 3.64 -5.92 -22.72
CA THR A 288 3.92 -6.90 -23.78
C THR A 288 4.62 -8.11 -23.17
N ALA A 289 4.14 -9.33 -23.45
CA ALA A 289 4.81 -10.55 -23.01
C ALA A 289 6.28 -10.58 -23.50
N PRO A 290 7.23 -11.09 -22.71
CA PRO A 290 8.61 -11.27 -23.16
C PRO A 290 8.64 -12.15 -24.41
N ALA A 291 9.50 -11.82 -25.38
CA ALA A 291 9.68 -12.64 -26.58
C ALA A 291 10.17 -14.05 -26.19
N GLY A 292 9.37 -15.08 -26.50
CA GLY A 292 9.69 -16.49 -26.20
C GLY A 292 8.97 -17.11 -25.00
N ALA A 293 7.97 -16.44 -24.41
CA ALA A 293 7.11 -17.05 -23.40
C ALA A 293 6.09 -18.01 -24.05
N ASP A 294 5.94 -19.22 -23.48
CA ASP A 294 4.91 -20.19 -23.89
C ASP A 294 3.51 -19.56 -23.86
N ASP A 295 2.62 -19.95 -24.79
CA ASP A 295 1.26 -19.40 -24.95
C ASP A 295 0.41 -19.44 -23.65
N ALA A 296 0.73 -20.33 -22.71
CA ALA A 296 0.10 -20.40 -21.39
C ALA A 296 0.60 -19.33 -20.40
N ALA A 297 1.86 -18.88 -20.51
CA ALA A 297 2.42 -17.80 -19.70
C ALA A 297 2.09 -16.42 -20.29
N ALA A 298 1.88 -16.34 -21.62
CA ALA A 298 1.43 -15.14 -22.31
C ALA A 298 0.01 -14.69 -21.91
N GLN A 299 -0.81 -15.57 -21.33
CA GLN A 299 -2.19 -15.26 -20.91
C GLN A 299 -2.30 -14.47 -19.59
N LYS A 300 -1.26 -14.41 -18.75
CA LYS A 300 -1.27 -13.51 -17.58
C LYS A 300 -0.79 -12.13 -18.01
N LYS A 301 -1.74 -11.27 -18.40
CA LYS A 301 -1.52 -9.83 -18.60
C LYS A 301 -0.84 -9.25 -17.37
N LYS A 302 0.48 -9.05 -17.44
CA LYS A 302 1.24 -8.48 -16.33
C LYS A 302 1.02 -6.97 -16.35
N VAL A 303 0.52 -6.42 -15.26
CA VAL A 303 0.28 -4.98 -15.12
C VAL A 303 1.58 -4.32 -14.67
N GLN A 304 1.96 -3.21 -15.29
CA GLN A 304 3.07 -2.40 -14.80
C GLN A 304 2.60 -1.58 -13.61
N TRP A 305 3.09 -1.91 -12.42
CA TRP A 305 2.89 -1.13 -11.20
C TRP A 305 4.23 -0.81 -10.54
N PRO A 306 4.46 0.42 -10.05
CA PRO A 306 3.59 1.59 -10.16
C PRO A 306 3.43 2.09 -11.60
N ALA A 307 2.19 2.40 -12.01
CA ALA A 307 1.89 2.87 -13.36
C ALA A 307 2.26 4.35 -13.55
N PHE A 308 2.19 5.12 -12.46
CA PHE A 308 2.49 6.54 -12.42
C PHE A 308 3.60 6.76 -11.40
N LYS A 309 4.79 7.12 -11.86
CA LYS A 309 5.94 7.40 -10.99
C LYS A 309 6.02 8.90 -10.74
N TRP A 310 6.21 9.28 -9.48
CA TRP A 310 6.18 10.66 -9.01
C TRP A 310 7.57 11.27 -8.94
N SER A 311 7.69 12.54 -9.33
CA SER A 311 8.87 13.35 -8.99
C SER A 311 8.94 13.60 -7.49
N ALA A 312 10.15 13.78 -6.95
CA ALA A 312 10.37 13.98 -5.51
C ALA A 312 9.64 15.20 -4.91
N ASP A 313 9.41 16.24 -5.73
CA ASP A 313 8.70 17.45 -5.32
C ASP A 313 7.22 17.48 -5.70
N GLU A 314 6.72 16.40 -6.30
CA GLU A 314 5.33 16.23 -6.76
C GLU A 314 4.84 17.30 -7.73
N LYS A 315 5.74 18.00 -8.43
CA LYS A 315 5.33 18.90 -9.51
C LYS A 315 5.00 18.16 -10.79
N TYR A 316 5.60 16.97 -10.95
CA TYR A 316 5.38 16.12 -12.10
C TYR A 316 5.06 14.68 -11.69
N VAL A 317 4.22 14.05 -12.50
CA VAL A 317 3.99 12.61 -12.49
C VAL A 317 4.16 12.10 -13.91
N ALA A 318 4.82 10.95 -14.07
CA ALA A 318 5.06 10.39 -15.39
C ALA A 318 4.51 8.97 -15.50
N ARG A 319 4.03 8.64 -16.70
CA ARG A 319 3.61 7.31 -17.10
C ARG A 319 4.29 6.91 -18.39
N MET A 320 4.76 5.67 -18.45
CA MET A 320 5.37 5.12 -19.64
C MET A 320 4.33 4.35 -20.46
N LEU A 321 4.44 4.49 -21.78
CA LEU A 321 3.89 3.54 -22.75
C LEU A 321 5.07 2.76 -23.31
N GLN A 322 5.19 1.50 -22.90
CA GLN A 322 6.33 0.64 -23.21
C GLN A 322 6.60 0.62 -24.73
N HIS A 323 7.88 0.63 -25.10
CA HIS A 323 8.40 0.68 -26.47
C HIS A 323 8.17 1.99 -27.24
N GLN A 324 7.42 2.95 -26.71
CA GLN A 324 7.03 4.15 -27.48
C GLN A 324 7.47 5.46 -26.83
N SER A 325 7.06 5.72 -25.59
CA SER A 325 7.16 7.07 -25.04
C SER A 325 6.93 7.17 -23.54
N ILE A 326 7.36 8.28 -22.95
CA ILE A 326 7.06 8.68 -21.57
C ILE A 326 6.21 9.94 -21.60
N SER A 327 5.03 9.89 -20.99
CA SER A 327 4.13 11.02 -20.80
C SER A 327 4.35 11.65 -19.44
N VAL A 328 4.78 12.91 -19.40
CA VAL A 328 5.01 13.68 -18.17
C VAL A 328 3.87 14.67 -17.99
N TYR A 329 3.18 14.61 -16.86
CA TYR A 329 2.05 15.48 -16.52
C TYR A 329 2.46 16.48 -15.44
N GLU A 330 2.01 17.73 -15.59
CA GLU A 330 2.18 18.81 -14.62
C GLU A 330 1.04 18.80 -13.61
N LEU A 331 1.38 18.80 -12.33
CA LEU A 331 0.44 18.87 -11.22
C LEU A 331 0.24 20.32 -10.75
N PRO A 332 -0.96 20.71 -10.29
CA PRO A 332 -2.15 19.87 -10.06
C PRO A 332 -3.05 19.70 -11.30
N ARG A 333 -2.78 20.38 -12.42
CA ARG A 333 -3.72 20.43 -13.56
C ARG A 333 -3.80 19.13 -14.36
N MET A 334 -2.85 18.22 -14.19
CA MET A 334 -2.72 16.97 -14.94
C MET A 334 -2.69 17.20 -16.46
N ASN A 335 -2.08 18.30 -16.90
CA ASN A 335 -1.83 18.59 -18.31
C ASN A 335 -0.47 18.01 -18.71
N LEU A 336 -0.36 17.56 -19.96
CA LEU A 336 0.90 17.07 -20.49
C LEU A 336 1.93 18.23 -20.59
N LEU A 337 3.16 18.00 -20.13
CA LEU A 337 4.26 18.97 -20.12
C LEU A 337 4.54 19.48 -21.54
N ASP A 338 4.42 20.79 -21.75
CA ASP A 338 4.45 21.46 -23.07
C ASP A 338 3.47 20.89 -24.11
N LYS A 339 2.40 20.21 -23.68
CA LYS A 339 1.44 19.49 -24.54
C LYS A 339 2.11 18.45 -25.45
N THR A 340 3.29 17.95 -25.09
CA THR A 340 4.06 16.99 -25.90
C THR A 340 4.48 15.79 -25.07
N VAL A 341 4.43 14.61 -25.70
CA VAL A 341 4.93 13.37 -25.08
C VAL A 341 6.42 13.26 -25.37
N VAL A 342 7.21 12.81 -24.39
CA VAL A 342 8.63 12.52 -24.59
C VAL A 342 8.76 11.21 -25.34
N LYS A 343 8.97 11.29 -26.66
CA LYS A 343 9.13 10.11 -27.52
C LYS A 343 10.50 9.47 -27.28
N ILE A 344 10.50 8.24 -26.80
CA ILE A 344 11.69 7.43 -26.54
C ILE A 344 11.39 6.03 -27.08
N GLU A 345 11.82 5.81 -28.32
CA GLU A 345 11.63 4.54 -29.01
C GLU A 345 12.30 3.40 -28.24
N GLY A 346 11.55 2.32 -27.99
CA GLY A 346 12.07 1.17 -27.26
C GLY A 346 12.16 1.35 -25.75
N VAL A 347 11.56 2.37 -25.15
CA VAL A 347 11.65 2.55 -23.68
C VAL A 347 11.07 1.34 -22.94
N MET A 348 11.85 0.77 -22.04
CA MET A 348 11.47 -0.45 -21.30
C MET A 348 11.16 -0.19 -19.83
N ASP A 349 11.87 0.76 -19.22
CA ASP A 349 11.60 1.22 -17.85
C ASP A 349 12.19 2.62 -17.65
N PHE A 350 11.70 3.31 -16.62
CA PHE A 350 12.21 4.62 -16.20
C PHE A 350 12.02 4.80 -14.69
N GLU A 351 12.91 5.54 -14.03
CA GLU A 351 12.80 5.83 -12.59
C GLU A 351 13.14 7.29 -12.30
N TRP A 352 12.31 7.95 -11.48
CA TRP A 352 12.61 9.28 -10.98
C TRP A 352 13.71 9.24 -9.92
N SER A 353 14.49 10.31 -9.84
CA SER A 353 15.32 10.55 -8.68
C SER A 353 14.42 10.71 -7.43
N PRO A 354 14.68 9.96 -6.35
CA PRO A 354 13.85 9.99 -5.14
C PRO A 354 14.00 11.29 -4.34
N ALA A 355 15.00 12.10 -4.65
CA ALA A 355 15.20 13.43 -4.08
C ALA A 355 15.42 14.47 -5.18
N THR A 356 15.14 15.74 -4.88
CA THR A 356 15.49 16.84 -5.77
C THR A 356 17.00 17.05 -5.73
N VAL A 357 17.67 16.79 -6.85
CA VAL A 357 19.14 16.83 -6.94
C VAL A 357 19.59 18.17 -7.49
N GLN A 358 20.50 18.83 -6.78
CA GLN A 358 21.23 19.99 -7.30
C GLN A 358 22.55 19.52 -7.92
N ARG A 359 22.65 19.54 -9.25
CA ARG A 359 23.90 19.22 -9.95
C ARG A 359 24.85 20.41 -9.94
N GLU A 360 26.15 20.14 -9.86
CA GLU A 360 27.17 21.19 -9.87
C GLU A 360 27.10 22.03 -11.17
N GLY A 361 27.04 23.35 -11.02
CA GLY A 361 26.98 24.30 -12.15
C GLY A 361 25.59 24.54 -12.74
N VAL A 362 24.57 23.77 -12.35
CA VAL A 362 23.18 24.03 -12.75
C VAL A 362 22.53 24.93 -11.69
N LYS A 363 21.98 26.07 -12.09
CA LYS A 363 21.24 26.99 -11.19
C LYS A 363 19.73 26.97 -11.39
N ARG A 364 19.28 26.44 -12.52
CA ARG A 364 17.85 26.29 -12.83
C ARG A 364 17.30 25.08 -12.09
N TYR A 365 16.00 25.13 -11.81
CA TYR A 365 15.27 24.01 -11.26
C TYR A 365 15.29 22.82 -12.23
N GLU A 366 15.50 21.62 -11.70
CA GLU A 366 15.37 20.37 -12.43
C GLU A 366 14.94 19.21 -11.54
N GLN A 367 14.16 18.31 -12.13
CA GLN A 367 13.96 16.95 -11.67
C GLN A 367 14.63 16.01 -12.66
N LEU A 368 15.20 14.91 -12.16
CA LEU A 368 15.91 13.96 -12.99
C LEU A 368 15.14 12.63 -13.01
N PHE A 369 15.05 12.01 -14.16
CA PHE A 369 14.70 10.59 -14.25
C PHE A 369 15.68 9.87 -15.18
N SER A 370 15.95 8.61 -14.85
CA SER A 370 16.71 7.70 -15.70
C SER A 370 15.75 6.82 -16.50
N PHE A 371 16.14 6.43 -17.70
CA PHE A 371 15.38 5.50 -18.55
C PHE A 371 16.34 4.61 -19.34
N TRP A 372 15.84 3.49 -19.85
CA TRP A 372 16.64 2.63 -20.72
C TRP A 372 15.87 2.10 -21.93
N THR A 373 16.61 1.83 -23.00
CA THR A 373 16.13 1.23 -24.25
C THR A 373 17.02 0.03 -24.62
N PRO A 374 16.46 -1.08 -25.11
CA PRO A 374 17.22 -2.25 -25.54
C PRO A 374 17.90 -1.97 -26.89
N GLU A 375 18.64 -2.96 -27.39
CA GLU A 375 19.20 -2.92 -28.75
C GLU A 375 18.07 -3.01 -29.78
N ILE A 376 18.03 -2.05 -30.71
CA ILE A 376 17.03 -1.98 -31.77
C ILE A 376 17.72 -1.81 -33.12
N GLY A 377 17.69 -2.86 -33.94
CA GLY A 377 18.37 -2.88 -35.22
C GLY A 377 19.88 -2.68 -35.06
N SER A 378 20.41 -1.60 -35.60
CA SER A 378 21.83 -1.21 -35.45
C SER A 378 22.10 -0.31 -34.25
N ASN A 379 21.07 0.15 -33.54
CA ASN A 379 21.23 1.02 -32.39
C ASN A 379 21.58 0.18 -31.14
N PRO A 380 22.66 0.51 -30.41
CA PRO A 380 22.99 -0.17 -29.17
C PRO A 380 21.93 0.10 -28.09
N ALA A 381 21.91 -0.72 -27.05
CA ALA A 381 21.12 -0.43 -25.86
C ALA A 381 21.62 0.89 -25.24
N LYS A 382 20.70 1.70 -24.73
CA LYS A 382 21.02 3.02 -24.19
C LYS A 382 20.40 3.20 -22.82
N VAL A 383 21.18 3.78 -21.92
CA VAL A 383 20.69 4.27 -20.64
C VAL A 383 20.88 5.78 -20.63
N GLY A 384 19.78 6.49 -20.43
CA GLY A 384 19.72 7.94 -20.47
C GLY A 384 19.31 8.53 -19.13
N LEU A 385 19.93 9.65 -18.78
CA LEU A 385 19.50 10.53 -17.69
C LEU A 385 18.92 11.80 -18.30
N MET A 386 17.65 12.10 -18.04
CA MET A 386 16.95 13.27 -18.58
C MET A 386 16.63 14.28 -17.47
N SER A 387 16.69 15.56 -17.81
CA SER A 387 16.28 16.67 -16.95
C SER A 387 14.89 17.19 -17.33
N ILE A 388 14.01 17.37 -16.35
CA ILE A 388 12.65 17.92 -16.48
C ILE A 388 12.58 19.23 -15.68
N PRO A 389 12.04 20.33 -16.24
CA PRO A 389 11.20 20.40 -17.45
C PRO A 389 11.95 20.54 -18.78
N SER A 390 13.28 20.73 -18.77
CA SER A 390 14.03 21.06 -19.99
C SER A 390 14.00 19.98 -21.10
N LYS A 391 13.68 18.72 -20.75
CA LYS A 391 13.74 17.53 -21.61
C LYS A 391 15.13 17.29 -22.22
N GLU A 392 16.16 17.92 -21.66
CA GLU A 392 17.54 17.76 -22.09
C GLU A 392 18.10 16.44 -21.54
N ILE A 393 18.78 15.68 -22.40
CA ILE A 393 19.52 14.50 -21.99
C ILE A 393 20.82 14.95 -21.34
N VAL A 394 20.91 14.76 -20.02
CA VAL A 394 22.06 15.10 -19.19
C VAL A 394 23.24 14.19 -19.50
N ARG A 395 22.99 12.89 -19.58
CA ARG A 395 24.00 11.87 -19.80
C ARG A 395 23.39 10.67 -20.51
N THR A 396 24.16 10.06 -21.41
CA THR A 396 23.79 8.80 -22.06
C THR A 396 24.96 7.85 -21.99
N ARG A 397 24.64 6.57 -21.85
CA ARG A 397 25.60 5.47 -21.86
C ARG A 397 25.09 4.39 -22.80
N ASN A 398 25.95 3.99 -23.74
CA ASN A 398 25.65 2.96 -24.72
C ASN A 398 26.19 1.62 -24.22
N LEU A 399 25.41 0.55 -24.40
CA LEU A 399 25.66 -0.79 -23.92
C LEU A 399 25.47 -1.81 -25.05
N PHE A 400 26.14 -2.95 -24.94
CA PHE A 400 26.12 -4.02 -25.92
C PHE A 400 25.93 -5.38 -25.25
N ASN A 401 25.29 -6.31 -25.96
CA ASN A 401 24.87 -7.63 -25.52
C ASN A 401 24.02 -7.58 -24.25
N VAL A 402 23.07 -6.65 -24.19
CA VAL A 402 22.21 -6.43 -23.02
C VAL A 402 20.95 -7.30 -23.10
N SER A 403 20.61 -7.97 -22.01
CA SER A 403 19.36 -8.71 -21.85
C SER A 403 18.33 -7.94 -21.02
N ASP A 404 18.73 -7.37 -19.88
CA ASP A 404 17.86 -6.57 -19.00
C ASP A 404 18.66 -5.48 -18.28
N VAL A 405 17.97 -4.42 -17.87
CA VAL A 405 18.53 -3.32 -17.07
C VAL A 405 17.60 -2.97 -15.92
N LYS A 406 18.15 -2.86 -14.72
CA LYS A 406 17.46 -2.31 -13.54
C LYS A 406 18.13 -1.02 -13.09
N LEU A 407 17.30 -0.03 -12.75
CA LEU A 407 17.73 1.31 -12.36
C LEU A 407 17.56 1.46 -10.85
N HIS A 408 18.66 1.54 -10.10
CA HIS A 408 18.66 1.66 -8.65
C HIS A 408 19.17 3.04 -8.22
N TRP A 409 18.25 3.90 -7.80
CA TRP A 409 18.56 5.22 -7.28
C TRP A 409 18.97 5.18 -5.81
N GLN A 410 20.01 5.94 -5.45
CA GLN A 410 20.33 6.20 -4.06
C GLN A 410 19.32 7.21 -3.48
N SER A 411 18.92 7.02 -2.22
CA SER A 411 17.84 7.77 -1.54
C SER A 411 17.95 9.31 -1.55
N GLN A 412 19.14 9.88 -1.76
CA GLN A 412 19.39 11.33 -1.87
C GLN A 412 19.71 11.77 -3.31
N GLY A 413 19.49 10.88 -4.29
CA GLY A 413 19.76 11.09 -5.71
C GLY A 413 21.24 11.35 -6.03
N ALA A 414 22.17 11.01 -5.12
CA ALA A 414 23.59 11.24 -5.34
C ALA A 414 24.18 10.32 -6.41
N TYR A 415 23.66 9.09 -6.45
CA TYR A 415 24.08 8.03 -7.36
C TYR A 415 22.87 7.36 -8.00
N VAL A 416 23.05 6.89 -9.23
CA VAL A 416 22.17 5.87 -9.83
C VAL A 416 23.03 4.71 -10.30
N CYS A 417 22.75 3.52 -9.79
CA CYS A 417 23.36 2.28 -10.25
C CYS A 417 22.48 1.68 -11.33
N VAL A 418 23.08 1.45 -12.49
CA VAL A 418 22.46 0.76 -13.61
C VAL A 418 22.99 -0.66 -13.56
N LYS A 419 22.15 -1.59 -13.08
CA LYS A 419 22.44 -3.02 -13.08
C LYS A 419 22.14 -3.55 -14.48
N VAL A 420 23.17 -3.95 -15.22
CA VAL A 420 23.07 -4.41 -16.61
C VAL A 420 23.34 -5.90 -16.66
N ASP A 421 22.34 -6.69 -17.01
CA ASP A 421 22.50 -8.13 -17.26
C ASP A 421 22.91 -8.33 -18.71
N ARG A 422 24.14 -8.80 -18.92
CA ARG A 422 24.73 -9.07 -20.23
C ARG A 422 24.71 -10.55 -20.53
N HIS A 423 24.43 -10.89 -21.79
CA HIS A 423 24.61 -12.24 -22.29
C HIS A 423 25.95 -12.38 -23.02
N SER A 424 26.53 -13.56 -22.97
CA SER A 424 27.65 -13.89 -23.86
C SER A 424 27.22 -13.89 -25.33
N LYS A 425 28.17 -13.76 -26.26
CA LYS A 425 27.87 -13.78 -27.71
C LYS A 425 27.12 -15.06 -28.15
N SER A 426 27.32 -16.17 -27.43
CA SER A 426 26.64 -17.44 -27.67
C SER A 426 25.26 -17.53 -26.99
N LYS A 427 24.86 -16.53 -26.18
CA LYS A 427 23.64 -16.46 -25.35
C LYS A 427 23.50 -17.59 -24.34
N LYS A 428 24.61 -18.27 -23.99
CA LYS A 428 24.60 -19.42 -23.07
C LYS A 428 24.84 -19.06 -21.61
N SER A 429 25.52 -17.94 -21.37
CA SER A 429 25.89 -17.48 -20.03
C SER A 429 25.51 -16.02 -19.85
N MET A 430 25.22 -15.66 -18.61
CA MET A 430 24.80 -14.33 -18.18
C MET A 430 25.79 -13.78 -17.15
N ALA A 431 26.18 -12.52 -17.29
CA ALA A 431 27.01 -11.81 -16.33
C ALA A 431 26.42 -10.42 -16.08
N THR A 432 26.52 -9.92 -14.86
CA THR A 432 26.01 -8.58 -14.52
C THR A 432 27.15 -7.57 -14.43
N ASN A 433 26.99 -6.44 -15.10
CA ASN A 433 27.83 -5.26 -14.93
C ASN A 433 27.07 -4.18 -14.18
N LEU A 434 27.74 -3.45 -13.28
CA LEU A 434 27.17 -2.27 -12.64
C LEU A 434 27.79 -1.01 -13.23
N GLU A 435 26.95 -0.10 -13.71
CA GLU A 435 27.38 1.23 -14.13
C GLU A 435 26.82 2.29 -13.17
N ILE A 436 27.68 2.92 -12.40
CA ILE A 436 27.31 3.86 -11.34
C ILE A 436 27.54 5.28 -11.85
N PHE A 437 26.47 6.05 -11.96
CA PHE A 437 26.49 7.45 -12.36
C PHE A 437 26.57 8.32 -11.11
N ARG A 438 27.56 9.20 -11.04
CA ARG A 438 27.72 10.18 -9.95
C ARG A 438 27.00 11.47 -10.31
N VAL A 439 25.73 11.56 -9.93
CA VAL A 439 24.80 12.58 -10.46
C VAL A 439 25.17 14.00 -10.02
N LYS A 440 25.69 14.15 -8.80
CA LYS A 440 26.04 15.46 -8.23
C LYS A 440 27.32 16.05 -8.80
N GLU A 441 28.22 15.22 -9.31
CA GLU A 441 29.51 15.64 -9.85
C GLU A 441 29.36 16.24 -11.26
N LYS A 442 30.21 17.23 -11.57
CA LYS A 442 30.21 17.88 -12.89
C LYS A 442 30.39 16.86 -14.03
N GLY A 443 29.46 16.89 -14.99
CA GLY A 443 29.49 16.03 -16.17
C GLY A 443 28.96 14.60 -15.94
N VAL A 444 28.51 14.27 -14.73
CA VAL A 444 27.95 12.97 -14.35
C VAL A 444 28.88 11.82 -14.79
N PRO A 445 30.07 11.70 -14.16
CA PRO A 445 30.99 10.61 -14.46
C PRO A 445 30.33 9.26 -14.18
N VAL A 446 30.69 8.27 -15.00
CA VAL A 446 30.17 6.91 -14.93
C VAL A 446 31.31 5.98 -14.57
N GLU A 447 31.17 5.31 -13.45
CA GLU A 447 32.09 4.28 -12.98
C GLU A 447 31.54 2.91 -13.34
N VAL A 448 32.40 2.00 -13.80
CA VAL A 448 32.01 0.63 -14.16
C VAL A 448 32.63 -0.32 -13.17
N VAL A 449 31.79 -1.08 -12.47
CA VAL A 449 32.21 -2.19 -11.61
C VAL A 449 32.05 -3.49 -12.42
N ASP A 450 33.17 -4.03 -12.88
CA ASP A 450 33.24 -5.21 -13.77
C ASP A 450 33.80 -6.46 -13.07
N SER A 451 33.94 -6.43 -11.73
CA SER A 451 34.48 -7.55 -10.96
C SER A 451 33.48 -8.68 -10.72
N LEU A 452 32.27 -8.60 -11.30
CA LEU A 452 31.17 -9.53 -11.04
C LEU A 452 31.11 -10.58 -12.16
N LYS A 453 31.36 -11.84 -11.79
CA LYS A 453 31.29 -12.98 -12.72
C LYS A 453 29.89 -13.59 -12.81
N ASP A 454 29.12 -13.44 -11.73
CA ASP A 454 27.81 -14.06 -11.55
C ASP A 454 26.68 -13.05 -11.76
N THR A 455 25.44 -13.55 -11.86
CA THR A 455 24.26 -12.69 -12.03
C THR A 455 23.83 -12.10 -10.70
N VAL A 456 23.61 -10.78 -10.65
CA VAL A 456 23.09 -10.09 -9.47
C VAL A 456 21.58 -10.25 -9.39
N ILE A 457 21.08 -10.84 -8.31
CA ILE A 457 19.64 -11.04 -8.07
C ILE A 457 19.02 -9.94 -7.21
N ASN A 458 19.81 -9.33 -6.31
CA ASN A 458 19.35 -8.25 -5.45
C ASN A 458 20.46 -7.21 -5.27
N PHE A 459 20.08 -5.94 -5.22
CA PHE A 459 20.97 -4.79 -5.07
C PHE A 459 20.28 -3.75 -4.20
N ALA A 460 20.97 -3.25 -3.17
CA ALA A 460 20.44 -2.20 -2.32
C ALA A 460 21.51 -1.18 -1.92
N TRP A 461 21.21 0.09 -2.18
CA TRP A 461 21.98 1.24 -1.69
C TRP A 461 21.74 1.45 -0.19
N GLU A 462 22.78 1.89 0.50
CA GLU A 462 22.65 2.43 1.84
C GLU A 462 21.80 3.72 1.83
N PRO A 463 20.75 3.81 2.67
CA PRO A 463 20.00 5.04 2.87
C PRO A 463 20.91 6.16 3.38
N LYS A 464 20.88 7.32 2.70
CA LYS A 464 21.71 8.51 3.00
C LYS A 464 23.22 8.27 3.02
N GLY A 465 23.69 7.12 2.53
CA GLY A 465 25.10 6.77 2.42
C GLY A 465 25.55 6.60 0.97
N ASP A 466 26.77 6.13 0.81
CA ASP A 466 27.41 5.83 -0.46
C ASP A 466 27.77 4.35 -0.62
N ARG A 467 27.49 3.50 0.37
CA ARG A 467 27.77 2.06 0.32
C ARG A 467 26.61 1.31 -0.32
N PHE A 468 26.88 0.10 -0.80
CA PHE A 468 25.83 -0.80 -1.29
C PHE A 468 26.18 -2.26 -1.04
N VAL A 469 25.15 -3.10 -0.98
CA VAL A 469 25.27 -4.55 -0.93
C VAL A 469 24.59 -5.12 -2.18
N LEU A 470 25.15 -6.20 -2.69
CA LEU A 470 24.53 -7.01 -3.73
C LEU A 470 24.57 -8.48 -3.37
N ILE A 471 23.60 -9.22 -3.89
CA ILE A 471 23.53 -10.67 -3.79
C ILE A 471 23.67 -11.21 -5.21
N THR A 472 24.66 -12.07 -5.43
CA THR A 472 24.82 -12.83 -6.67
C THR A 472 24.34 -14.26 -6.51
N THR A 473 23.94 -14.85 -7.63
CA THR A 473 23.63 -16.27 -7.72
C THR A 473 24.47 -16.89 -8.84
N GLY A 474 24.99 -18.09 -8.57
CA GLY A 474 25.70 -18.86 -9.60
C GLY A 474 24.75 -19.36 -10.69
N GLU A 475 25.31 -19.88 -11.79
CA GLU A 475 24.51 -20.47 -12.86
C GLU A 475 23.68 -21.65 -12.34
N ALA A 476 22.36 -21.60 -12.56
CA ALA A 476 21.47 -22.70 -12.21
C ALA A 476 21.73 -23.90 -13.13
N ILE A 477 21.99 -25.07 -12.54
CA ILE A 477 22.13 -26.32 -13.30
C ILE A 477 20.74 -26.74 -13.79
N ALA A 478 20.55 -26.76 -15.11
CA ALA A 478 19.28 -27.14 -15.72
C ALA A 478 18.84 -28.54 -15.25
N GLY A 479 17.63 -28.62 -14.66
CA GLY A 479 17.05 -29.85 -14.12
C GLY A 479 17.32 -30.12 -12.62
N SER A 480 18.09 -29.28 -11.93
CA SER A 480 18.26 -29.37 -10.47
C SER A 480 17.03 -28.81 -9.74
N ALA A 481 16.51 -29.57 -8.76
CA ALA A 481 15.48 -29.09 -7.84
C ALA A 481 16.05 -28.20 -6.71
N VAL A 482 17.37 -28.18 -6.52
CA VAL A 482 18.05 -27.38 -5.50
C VAL A 482 18.48 -26.05 -6.10
N ALA A 483 18.04 -24.95 -5.47
CA ALA A 483 18.43 -23.60 -5.85
C ALA A 483 19.96 -23.39 -5.71
N PRO A 484 20.58 -22.66 -6.63
CA PRO A 484 22.01 -22.34 -6.54
C PRO A 484 22.31 -21.54 -5.27
N LYS A 485 23.47 -21.81 -4.66
CA LYS A 485 23.95 -21.02 -3.52
C LYS A 485 24.19 -19.57 -3.96
N THR A 486 23.90 -18.65 -3.05
CA THR A 486 24.11 -17.22 -3.26
C THR A 486 25.41 -16.75 -2.61
N ALA A 487 25.89 -15.59 -3.04
CA ALA A 487 26.99 -14.89 -2.42
C ALA A 487 26.63 -13.43 -2.16
N VAL A 488 27.00 -12.93 -0.99
CA VAL A 488 26.70 -11.56 -0.55
C VAL A 488 27.98 -10.74 -0.65
N SER A 489 27.96 -9.66 -1.42
CA SER A 489 29.14 -8.80 -1.63
C SER A 489 28.87 -7.37 -1.15
N PHE A 490 29.79 -6.86 -0.33
CA PHE A 490 29.71 -5.52 0.25
C PHE A 490 30.67 -4.57 -0.44
N PHE A 491 30.19 -3.39 -0.84
CA PHE A 491 30.99 -2.39 -1.55
C PHE A 491 30.99 -1.06 -0.81
N CYS A 492 32.13 -0.37 -0.85
CA CYS A 492 32.27 1.00 -0.35
C CYS A 492 33.22 1.82 -1.24
N PRO A 493 33.11 3.15 -1.22
CA PRO A 493 34.09 3.99 -1.89
C PRO A 493 35.43 3.97 -1.15
N GLU A 494 36.52 4.01 -1.90
CA GLU A 494 37.87 4.16 -1.37
C GLU A 494 38.07 5.55 -0.70
N LYS A 495 38.85 5.58 0.39
CA LYS A 495 39.25 6.85 1.00
C LYS A 495 40.34 7.51 0.17
N VAL A 496 40.00 8.60 -0.52
CA VAL A 496 41.00 9.42 -1.24
C VAL A 496 41.47 10.59 -0.38
N LYS A 497 42.79 10.87 -0.42
CA LYS A 497 43.37 12.05 0.25
C LYS A 497 42.72 13.33 -0.31
N GLY A 498 42.19 14.17 0.57
CA GLY A 498 41.54 15.44 0.20
C GLY A 498 40.01 15.42 0.21
N GLY A 499 39.37 14.34 0.65
CA GLY A 499 37.92 14.29 0.85
C GLY A 499 37.10 14.08 -0.43
N ALA A 500 37.76 13.77 -1.55
CA ALA A 500 37.08 13.32 -2.76
C ALA A 500 36.59 11.87 -2.61
N ILE A 501 35.49 11.54 -3.27
CA ILE A 501 34.90 10.19 -3.26
C ILE A 501 35.70 9.31 -4.21
N GLY A 502 36.37 8.29 -3.68
CA GLY A 502 37.14 7.33 -4.47
C GLY A 502 36.27 6.39 -5.30
N ASN A 503 36.92 5.46 -6.00
CA ASN A 503 36.21 4.41 -6.73
C ASN A 503 35.58 3.41 -5.75
N PHE A 504 34.49 2.77 -6.17
CA PHE A 504 33.85 1.69 -5.43
C PHE A 504 34.73 0.45 -5.45
N LYS A 505 35.10 -0.03 -4.26
CA LYS A 505 35.87 -1.25 -4.05
C LYS A 505 35.04 -2.27 -3.29
N LEU A 506 35.27 -3.54 -3.62
CA LEU A 506 34.75 -4.67 -2.87
C LEU A 506 35.44 -4.71 -1.50
N ILE A 507 34.64 -4.76 -0.43
CA ILE A 507 35.13 -4.98 0.94
C ILE A 507 35.35 -6.47 1.14
N ARG A 508 34.27 -7.25 1.02
CA ARG A 508 34.25 -8.68 1.28
C ARG A 508 33.10 -9.34 0.52
N THR A 509 33.30 -10.59 0.12
CA THR A 509 32.26 -11.48 -0.40
C THR A 509 32.08 -12.65 0.56
N ILE A 510 30.84 -12.90 0.96
CA ILE A 510 30.45 -14.04 1.79
C ILE A 510 29.77 -15.06 0.86
N GLU A 511 30.50 -16.12 0.53
CA GLU A 511 30.02 -17.16 -0.39
C GLU A 511 29.19 -18.24 0.31
N LYS A 512 28.53 -19.08 -0.49
CA LYS A 512 27.82 -20.30 -0.07
C LYS A 512 26.66 -20.05 0.90
N LYS A 513 26.01 -18.90 0.79
CA LYS A 513 24.80 -18.52 1.52
C LYS A 513 23.54 -18.92 0.75
N THR A 514 22.39 -18.63 1.34
CA THR A 514 21.06 -18.78 0.71
C THR A 514 20.26 -17.48 0.72
N SER A 515 20.90 -16.39 1.15
CA SER A 515 20.28 -15.07 1.28
C SER A 515 19.77 -14.54 -0.04
N ASN A 516 18.62 -13.86 0.00
CA ASN A 516 17.95 -13.29 -1.16
C ASN A 516 17.41 -11.87 -0.90
N GLY A 517 17.32 -11.44 0.35
CA GLY A 517 16.85 -10.11 0.76
C GLY A 517 17.95 -9.26 1.39
N ILE A 518 17.95 -7.95 1.10
CA ILE A 518 18.83 -6.95 1.73
C ILE A 518 17.96 -5.85 2.33
N TYR A 519 18.07 -5.63 3.63
CA TYR A 519 17.26 -4.67 4.38
C TYR A 519 18.17 -3.72 5.14
N TRP A 520 18.31 -2.50 4.64
CA TRP A 520 19.14 -1.47 5.28
C TRP A 520 18.38 -0.71 6.38
N SER A 521 19.09 -0.37 7.45
CA SER A 521 18.58 0.60 8.42
C SER A 521 18.30 1.95 7.73
N PRO A 522 17.16 2.63 8.00
CA PRO A 522 16.84 3.95 7.44
C PRO A 522 17.85 5.05 7.78
N LYS A 523 18.74 4.81 8.74
CA LYS A 523 19.84 5.71 9.12
C LYS A 523 21.19 5.34 8.47
N GLY A 524 21.25 4.24 7.72
CA GLY A 524 22.49 3.67 7.21
C GLY A 524 23.23 2.84 8.27
N ARG A 525 24.51 2.57 8.03
CA ARG A 525 25.47 1.78 8.85
C ARG A 525 25.13 0.30 9.01
N PHE A 526 23.91 -0.04 9.42
CA PHE A 526 23.48 -1.41 9.68
C PHE A 526 22.68 -1.97 8.52
N VAL A 527 22.90 -3.25 8.20
CA VAL A 527 22.15 -3.98 7.17
C VAL A 527 21.85 -5.39 7.65
N VAL A 528 20.61 -5.83 7.43
CA VAL A 528 20.18 -7.22 7.61
C VAL A 528 20.14 -7.89 6.25
N VAL A 529 20.86 -8.99 6.13
CA VAL A 529 20.84 -9.83 4.94
C VAL A 529 20.12 -11.12 5.31
N ALA A 530 18.98 -11.38 4.68
CA ALA A 530 18.07 -12.44 5.10
C ALA A 530 17.75 -13.40 3.96
N THR A 531 17.36 -14.62 4.35
CA THR A 531 16.74 -15.60 3.47
C THR A 531 15.24 -15.63 3.74
N VAL A 532 14.46 -14.92 2.91
CA VAL A 532 12.99 -14.83 3.03
C VAL A 532 12.28 -15.69 1.99
N HIS A 533 11.03 -16.09 2.25
CA HIS A 533 10.21 -16.92 1.35
C HIS A 533 10.84 -18.27 0.95
N SER A 534 11.78 -18.75 1.74
CA SER A 534 12.42 -20.05 1.58
C SER A 534 11.72 -21.07 2.47
N GLN A 535 11.64 -22.33 2.04
CA GLN A 535 11.02 -23.41 2.83
C GLN A 535 12.02 -24.14 3.73
N GLN A 536 13.33 -23.91 3.53
CA GLN A 536 14.40 -24.71 4.16
C GLN A 536 15.34 -23.87 5.03
N ASN A 537 15.64 -22.65 4.59
CA ASN A 537 16.56 -21.73 5.27
C ASN A 537 15.83 -20.44 5.64
N PHE A 538 16.13 -19.90 6.83
CA PHE A 538 15.42 -18.77 7.44
C PHE A 538 16.38 -17.85 8.22
N ASP A 539 17.63 -17.79 7.78
CA ASP A 539 18.70 -17.05 8.43
C ASP A 539 18.60 -15.54 8.18
N LEU A 540 18.84 -14.75 9.22
CA LEU A 540 18.97 -13.30 9.22
C LEU A 540 20.35 -12.93 9.77
N ASP A 541 21.23 -12.46 8.89
CA ASP A 541 22.57 -11.97 9.26
C ASP A 541 22.55 -10.45 9.49
N PHE A 542 22.91 -10.03 10.70
CA PHE A 542 23.02 -8.62 11.07
C PHE A 542 24.46 -8.13 10.90
N TRP A 543 24.67 -7.15 10.02
CA TRP A 543 25.98 -6.58 9.71
C TRP A 543 26.09 -5.12 10.13
N ASP A 544 27.24 -4.74 10.69
CA ASP A 544 27.66 -3.35 10.92
C ASP A 544 28.77 -3.00 9.93
N LEU A 545 28.60 -1.93 9.15
CA LEU A 545 29.61 -1.44 8.20
C LEU A 545 30.52 -0.35 8.77
N ASP A 546 30.26 0.16 9.99
CA ASP A 546 31.11 1.11 10.70
C ASP A 546 31.44 0.60 12.11
N PHE A 547 31.81 -0.68 12.22
CA PHE A 547 32.17 -1.25 13.50
C PHE A 547 33.35 -0.50 14.15
N GLU A 548 33.26 -0.19 15.44
CA GLU A 548 34.24 0.64 16.15
C GLU A 548 35.50 -0.12 16.58
N GLY A 549 35.51 -1.45 16.46
CA GLY A 549 36.66 -2.28 16.79
C GLY A 549 37.82 -2.18 15.79
N GLU A 550 38.82 -3.05 15.98
CA GLU A 550 40.00 -3.07 15.12
C GLU A 550 39.64 -3.40 13.66
N LYS A 551 40.12 -2.58 12.73
CA LYS A 551 39.97 -2.83 11.29
C LYS A 551 40.99 -3.88 10.84
N PRO A 552 40.59 -4.91 10.08
CA PRO A 552 41.53 -5.81 9.44
C PRO A 552 42.54 -5.05 8.58
N GLU A 553 43.81 -5.48 8.57
CA GLU A 553 44.88 -4.78 7.84
C GLU A 553 44.58 -4.69 6.33
N SER A 554 43.91 -5.70 5.77
CA SER A 554 43.46 -5.75 4.37
C SER A 554 42.40 -4.69 4.00
N GLU A 555 41.72 -4.11 4.98
CA GLU A 555 40.60 -3.17 4.81
C GLU A 555 40.93 -1.75 5.30
N LYS A 556 42.19 -1.49 5.69
CA LYS A 556 42.62 -0.25 6.33
C LYS A 556 42.38 1.01 5.48
N ASP A 557 42.49 0.87 4.16
CA ASP A 557 42.31 1.97 3.19
C ASP A 557 40.85 2.18 2.77
N LEU A 558 39.93 1.34 3.25
CA LEU A 558 38.50 1.41 2.94
C LEU A 558 37.75 2.36 3.90
N SER A 559 36.64 2.89 3.41
CA SER A 559 35.75 3.76 4.19
C SER A 559 34.96 2.99 5.26
N ALA A 560 34.71 1.70 5.08
CA ALA A 560 33.93 0.84 5.99
C ALA A 560 34.79 0.00 6.95
N ASN A 561 34.20 -0.52 8.02
CA ASN A 561 34.68 -1.63 8.85
C ASN A 561 33.56 -2.67 8.98
N LEU A 562 33.61 -3.72 8.19
CA LEU A 562 32.53 -4.70 8.09
C LEU A 562 32.67 -5.78 9.17
N GLN A 563 31.65 -5.90 10.02
CA GLN A 563 31.55 -6.93 11.04
C GLN A 563 30.18 -7.62 11.01
N LEU A 564 30.18 -8.95 11.06
CA LEU A 564 28.97 -9.72 11.36
C LEU A 564 28.72 -9.63 12.86
N MET A 565 27.59 -9.07 13.24
CA MET A 565 27.20 -8.90 14.63
C MET A 565 26.58 -10.17 15.18
N LYS A 566 25.57 -10.70 14.48
CA LYS A 566 24.84 -11.89 14.89
C LYS A 566 24.08 -12.49 13.72
N THR A 567 23.87 -13.80 13.77
CA THR A 567 22.92 -14.52 12.91
C THR A 567 21.75 -14.98 13.77
N VAL A 568 20.54 -14.76 13.30
CA VAL A 568 19.28 -15.13 13.97
C VAL A 568 18.45 -15.93 12.99
N ASP A 569 17.76 -16.96 13.47
CA ASP A 569 16.83 -17.75 12.67
C ASP A 569 15.39 -17.37 13.05
N HIS A 570 14.53 -17.18 12.05
CA HIS A 570 13.10 -16.99 12.26
C HIS A 570 12.31 -17.83 11.26
N PHE A 571 11.80 -18.97 11.73
CA PHE A 571 11.14 -19.94 10.87
C PHE A 571 9.99 -19.31 10.07
N GLY A 572 9.91 -19.64 8.78
CA GLY A 572 8.86 -19.12 7.91
C GLY A 572 8.94 -17.61 7.64
N VAL A 573 10.07 -16.94 7.86
CA VAL A 573 10.16 -15.49 7.61
C VAL A 573 9.79 -15.12 6.17
N THR A 574 8.83 -14.21 6.05
CA THR A 574 8.33 -13.70 4.77
C THR A 574 8.76 -12.27 4.55
N ASP A 575 8.72 -11.47 5.61
CA ASP A 575 8.98 -10.03 5.52
C ASP A 575 9.94 -9.61 6.64
N VAL A 576 10.81 -8.66 6.32
CA VAL A 576 11.74 -8.05 7.27
C VAL A 576 11.68 -6.54 7.06
N ASP A 577 11.34 -5.81 8.11
CA ASP A 577 11.18 -4.35 8.04
C ASP A 577 11.87 -3.65 9.21
N TRP A 578 12.59 -2.57 8.89
CA TRP A 578 13.18 -1.69 9.88
C TRP A 578 12.16 -0.66 10.36
N ASP A 579 12.23 -0.34 11.65
CA ASP A 579 11.52 0.82 12.16
C ASP A 579 12.12 2.13 11.58
N PRO A 580 11.35 3.23 11.51
CA PRO A 580 11.81 4.48 10.89
C PRO A 580 13.01 5.13 11.60
N THR A 581 13.25 4.78 12.88
CA THR A 581 14.40 5.28 13.65
C THR A 581 15.66 4.45 13.41
N GLY A 582 15.52 3.21 12.95
CA GLY A 582 16.63 2.29 12.66
C GLY A 582 17.19 1.58 13.90
N ARG A 583 16.42 1.51 14.98
CA ARG A 583 16.76 0.85 16.26
C ARG A 583 16.29 -0.60 16.32
N TYR A 584 15.15 -0.89 15.67
CA TYR A 584 14.44 -2.15 15.72
C TYR A 584 14.26 -2.72 14.31
N VAL A 585 14.32 -4.04 14.22
CA VAL A 585 14.02 -4.82 13.02
C VAL A 585 12.90 -5.78 13.36
N VAL A 586 11.85 -5.81 12.57
CA VAL A 586 10.82 -6.84 12.67
C VAL A 586 11.06 -7.88 11.60
N SER A 587 11.07 -9.14 11.99
CA SER A 587 10.93 -10.26 11.07
C SER A 587 9.56 -10.88 11.28
N SER A 588 8.77 -11.06 10.22
CA SER A 588 7.41 -11.60 10.33
C SER A 588 7.17 -12.78 9.39
N ALA A 589 6.28 -13.68 9.81
CA ALA A 589 5.85 -14.87 9.08
C ALA A 589 4.35 -14.78 8.78
N SER A 590 4.01 -14.58 7.51
CA SER A 590 2.63 -14.30 7.06
C SER A 590 1.80 -15.55 6.74
N ALA A 591 0.57 -15.56 7.24
CA ALA A 591 -0.49 -16.50 6.91
C ALA A 591 -0.89 -16.48 5.42
N TRP A 592 -0.59 -15.40 4.69
CA TRP A 592 -0.83 -15.32 3.25
C TRP A 592 0.08 -16.26 2.44
N THR A 593 1.24 -16.62 3.01
CA THR A 593 2.24 -17.47 2.34
C THR A 593 2.26 -18.90 2.87
N HIS A 594 2.12 -19.11 4.18
CA HIS A 594 2.04 -20.43 4.81
C HIS A 594 1.28 -20.35 6.14
N SER A 595 0.72 -21.46 6.59
CA SER A 595 -0.14 -21.52 7.78
C SER A 595 0.59 -21.89 9.08
N LEU A 596 1.86 -22.27 9.02
CA LEU A 596 2.64 -22.72 10.18
C LEU A 596 3.32 -21.52 10.88
N GLU A 597 3.34 -21.50 12.21
CA GLU A 597 4.12 -20.57 13.05
C GLU A 597 4.03 -19.09 12.61
N ASN A 598 2.82 -18.60 12.37
CA ASN A 598 2.62 -17.20 12.00
C ASN A 598 2.82 -16.27 13.20
N GLY A 599 3.40 -15.10 12.95
CA GLY A 599 3.73 -14.13 13.99
C GLY A 599 4.81 -13.15 13.56
N TYR A 600 5.34 -12.41 14.53
CA TYR A 600 6.45 -11.49 14.30
C TYR A 600 7.39 -11.44 15.50
N ASN A 601 8.67 -11.28 15.20
CA ASN A 601 9.75 -11.15 16.19
C ASN A 601 10.36 -9.76 16.05
N ILE A 602 10.58 -9.10 17.18
CA ILE A 602 11.24 -7.79 17.24
C ILE A 602 12.68 -8.01 17.66
N HIS A 603 13.61 -7.56 16.83
CA HIS A 603 15.04 -7.57 17.07
C HIS A 603 15.56 -6.16 17.24
N THR A 604 16.66 -6.02 17.99
CA THR A 604 17.50 -4.82 17.96
C THR A 604 18.34 -4.76 16.68
N PHE A 605 18.90 -3.59 16.37
CA PHE A 605 19.87 -3.43 15.27
C PHE A 605 21.10 -4.34 15.36
N SER A 606 21.42 -4.90 16.54
CA SER A 606 22.53 -5.83 16.76
C SER A 606 22.15 -7.31 16.61
N GLY A 607 20.87 -7.62 16.35
CA GLY A 607 20.36 -9.00 16.25
C GLY A 607 19.98 -9.64 17.59
N THR A 608 19.85 -8.86 18.67
CA THR A 608 19.27 -9.36 19.92
C THR A 608 17.74 -9.32 19.80
N THR A 609 17.10 -10.49 19.81
CA THR A 609 15.64 -10.65 19.89
C THR A 609 15.15 -10.07 21.22
N LEU A 610 14.21 -9.13 21.16
CA LEU A 610 13.59 -8.51 22.33
C LEU A 610 12.32 -9.22 22.75
N ALA A 611 11.48 -9.57 21.76
CA ALA A 611 10.20 -10.21 21.97
C ALA A 611 9.81 -11.04 20.75
N GLU A 612 9.11 -12.15 21.01
CA GLU A 612 8.51 -13.03 20.02
C GLU A 612 7.00 -13.01 20.23
N HIS A 613 6.25 -12.72 19.17
CA HIS A 613 4.81 -12.56 19.22
C HIS A 613 4.12 -13.54 18.27
N PRO A 614 3.97 -14.81 18.66
CA PRO A 614 3.17 -15.76 17.90
C PRO A 614 1.73 -15.23 17.81
N THR A 615 1.22 -15.10 16.58
CA THR A 615 -0.06 -14.47 16.31
C THR A 615 -0.83 -15.29 15.29
N GLU A 616 -1.98 -15.83 15.70
CA GLU A 616 -2.82 -16.64 14.82
C GLU A 616 -3.32 -15.83 13.61
N LYS A 617 -3.25 -16.42 12.41
CA LYS A 617 -3.67 -15.78 11.15
C LYS A 617 -3.04 -14.40 10.94
N PHE A 618 -1.81 -14.19 11.40
CA PHE A 618 -1.06 -12.97 11.16
C PHE A 618 -0.86 -12.76 9.65
N LYS A 619 -1.22 -11.59 9.13
CA LYS A 619 -1.16 -11.30 7.69
C LYS A 619 -0.05 -10.31 7.36
N GLN A 620 0.02 -9.20 8.10
CA GLN A 620 0.89 -8.09 7.77
C GLN A 620 1.22 -7.24 9.01
N LEU A 621 2.47 -6.75 9.09
CA LEU A 621 2.87 -5.69 10.01
C LEU A 621 3.57 -4.59 9.21
N LEU A 622 3.20 -3.33 9.46
CA LEU A 622 3.83 -2.18 8.83
C LEU A 622 4.17 -1.11 9.85
N TRP A 623 5.44 -0.74 9.94
CA TRP A 623 5.86 0.42 10.71
C TRP A 623 5.26 1.71 10.13
N ARG A 624 4.77 2.58 11.01
CA ARG A 624 4.26 3.90 10.64
C ARG A 624 5.44 4.80 10.26
N PRO A 625 5.54 5.27 9.00
CA PRO A 625 6.65 6.12 8.57
C PRO A 625 6.72 7.44 9.36
N ARG A 626 7.91 8.03 9.44
CA ARG A 626 8.10 9.36 10.03
C ARG A 626 8.46 10.37 8.94
N PRO A 627 7.85 11.57 8.95
CA PRO A 627 8.27 12.63 8.05
C PRO A 627 9.72 13.04 8.34
N PRO A 628 10.37 13.73 7.38
CA PRO A 628 11.65 14.38 7.62
C PRO A 628 11.61 15.26 8.87
N THR A 629 12.71 15.28 9.63
CA THR A 629 12.81 16.10 10.84
C THR A 629 12.66 17.59 10.51
N PHE A 630 11.96 18.32 11.36
CA PHE A 630 11.85 19.78 11.29
C PHE A 630 13.08 20.51 11.85
N LEU A 631 14.00 19.78 12.49
CA LEU A 631 15.21 20.36 13.06
C LEU A 631 16.12 20.90 11.95
N SER A 632 16.58 22.13 12.14
CA SER A 632 17.63 22.75 11.33
C SER A 632 18.94 21.97 11.42
N LYS A 633 19.85 22.22 10.47
CA LYS A 633 21.18 21.60 10.51
C LYS A 633 21.98 22.04 11.73
N GLU A 634 21.81 23.28 12.22
CA GLU A 634 22.43 23.76 13.45
C GLU A 634 21.90 23.00 14.68
N GLU A 635 20.59 22.86 14.82
CA GLU A 635 19.98 22.14 15.95
C GLU A 635 20.39 20.67 15.95
N GLN A 636 20.39 20.00 14.80
CA GLN A 636 20.88 18.63 14.69
C GLN A 636 22.35 18.50 15.12
N LYS A 637 23.19 19.52 14.81
CA LYS A 637 24.58 19.55 15.24
C LYS A 637 24.70 19.75 16.76
N GLN A 638 23.84 20.59 17.35
CA GLN A 638 23.78 20.79 18.79
C GLN A 638 23.35 19.51 19.52
N VAL A 639 22.32 18.81 19.03
CA VAL A 639 21.88 17.51 19.58
C VAL A 639 23.04 16.50 19.58
N ARG A 640 23.79 16.40 18.48
CA ARG A 640 24.97 15.52 18.40
C ARG A 640 26.07 15.91 19.38
N LYS A 641 26.25 17.21 19.66
CA LYS A 641 27.26 17.71 20.60
C LYS A 641 26.91 17.34 22.04
N ASN A 642 25.62 17.40 22.40
CA ASN A 642 25.13 17.15 23.75
C ASN A 642 24.63 15.71 23.96
N LEU A 643 24.90 14.80 23.01
CA LEU A 643 24.37 13.43 23.02
C LEU A 643 24.68 12.66 24.31
N ARG A 644 25.83 12.91 24.94
CA ARG A 644 26.20 12.27 26.21
C ARG A 644 25.32 12.70 27.39
N GLU A 645 24.87 13.95 27.40
CA GLU A 645 23.97 14.47 28.43
C GLU A 645 22.59 13.83 28.26
N TYR A 646 22.04 13.87 27.04
CA TYR A 646 20.76 13.24 26.72
C TYR A 646 20.77 11.72 26.95
N SER A 647 21.86 11.03 26.61
CA SER A 647 21.99 9.59 26.86
C SER A 647 21.84 9.28 28.36
N ARG A 648 22.49 10.06 29.23
CA ARG A 648 22.39 9.85 30.67
C ARG A 648 20.97 10.10 31.18
N GLU A 649 20.33 11.16 30.71
CA GLU A 649 18.93 11.46 31.07
C GLU A 649 17.99 10.31 30.65
N PHE A 650 18.12 9.80 29.42
CA PHE A 650 17.31 8.69 28.94
C PHE A 650 17.60 7.37 29.66
N ASP A 651 18.86 7.10 30.01
CA ASP A 651 19.23 5.89 30.78
C ASP A 651 18.63 5.95 32.21
N GLU A 652 18.58 7.14 32.82
CA GLU A 652 17.94 7.36 34.12
C GLU A 652 16.41 7.19 34.04
N GLU A 653 15.77 7.74 33.00
CA GLU A 653 14.33 7.58 32.75
C GLU A 653 13.94 6.12 32.46
N ASP A 654 14.69 5.43 31.60
CA ASP A 654 14.46 4.01 31.27
C ASP A 654 14.60 3.14 32.54
N LYS A 655 15.60 3.40 33.37
CA LYS A 655 15.77 2.68 34.65
C LYS A 655 14.61 2.93 35.60
N TYR A 656 14.18 4.19 35.74
CA TYR A 656 13.05 4.55 36.59
C TYR A 656 11.74 3.89 36.13
N ALA A 657 11.50 3.82 34.81
CA ALA A 657 10.34 3.14 34.24
C ALA A 657 10.34 1.63 34.56
N VAL A 658 11.49 0.96 34.44
CA VAL A 658 11.65 -0.45 34.80
C VAL A 658 11.39 -0.68 36.29
N ASP A 659 11.92 0.19 37.16
CA ASP A 659 11.72 0.09 38.61
C ASP A 659 10.23 0.26 39.00
N ILE A 660 9.51 1.19 38.35
CA ILE A 660 8.06 1.35 38.54
C ILE A 660 7.30 0.11 38.09
N ALA A 661 7.58 -0.40 36.89
CA ALA A 661 6.91 -1.57 36.34
C ALA A 661 7.09 -2.79 37.24
N ASN A 662 8.32 -3.03 37.71
CA ASN A 662 8.63 -4.10 38.66
C ASN A 662 7.89 -3.92 39.99
N THR A 663 7.82 -2.69 40.51
CA THR A 663 7.11 -2.40 41.77
C THR A 663 5.62 -2.69 41.65
N ALA A 664 4.98 -2.29 40.55
CA ALA A 664 3.57 -2.56 40.29
C ALA A 664 3.26 -4.07 40.21
N ILE A 665 4.14 -4.85 39.56
CA ILE A 665 4.01 -6.32 39.52
C ILE A 665 4.12 -6.92 40.92
N VAL A 666 5.08 -6.45 41.73
CA VAL A 666 5.26 -6.93 43.11
C VAL A 666 4.05 -6.58 43.97
N GLU A 667 3.47 -5.39 43.83
CA GLU A 667 2.25 -5.00 44.54
C GLU A 667 1.04 -5.84 44.11
N MET A 668 0.88 -6.10 42.82
CA MET A 668 -0.18 -6.99 42.32
C MET A 668 -0.03 -8.41 42.87
N ARG A 669 1.19 -8.98 42.84
CA ARG A 669 1.48 -10.29 43.42
C ARG A 669 1.16 -10.33 44.92
N LYS A 670 1.54 -9.30 45.68
CA LYS A 670 1.20 -9.17 47.11
C LYS A 670 -0.31 -9.10 47.32
N ARG A 671 -1.04 -8.36 46.48
CA ARG A 671 -2.50 -8.24 46.57
C ARG A 671 -3.17 -9.59 46.31
N VAL A 672 -2.83 -10.27 45.21
CA VAL A 672 -3.39 -11.58 44.86
C VAL A 672 -3.06 -12.63 45.93
N LEU A 673 -1.83 -12.65 46.44
CA LEU A 673 -1.45 -13.54 47.55
C LEU A 673 -2.26 -13.25 48.81
N SER A 674 -2.50 -11.97 49.12
CA SER A 674 -3.32 -11.54 50.25
C SER A 674 -4.79 -11.93 50.07
N GLU A 675 -5.35 -11.77 48.88
CA GLU A 675 -6.71 -12.19 48.53
C GLU A 675 -6.86 -13.71 48.65
N TRP A 676 -5.90 -14.47 48.12
CA TRP A 676 -5.85 -15.93 48.23
C TRP A 676 -5.74 -16.41 49.68
N THR A 677 -4.86 -15.81 50.48
CA THR A 677 -4.73 -16.16 51.90
C THR A 677 -5.95 -15.75 52.73
N ALA A 678 -6.60 -14.65 52.38
CA ALA A 678 -7.88 -14.25 52.99
C ALA A 678 -9.01 -15.23 52.63
N TRP A 679 -9.08 -15.65 51.36
CA TRP A 679 -10.02 -16.67 50.90
C TRP A 679 -9.78 -18.01 51.61
N LEU A 680 -8.54 -18.51 51.65
CA LEU A 680 -8.18 -19.74 52.37
C LEU A 680 -8.56 -19.68 53.85
N ARG A 681 -8.37 -18.53 54.50
CA ARG A 681 -8.74 -18.35 55.91
C ARG A 681 -10.26 -18.43 56.08
N LYS A 682 -11.02 -17.76 55.20
CA LYS A 682 -12.48 -17.78 55.22
C LYS A 682 -13.02 -19.19 54.95
N GLU A 683 -12.47 -19.88 53.96
CA GLU A 683 -12.89 -21.24 53.59
C GLU A 683 -12.61 -22.23 54.71
N LYS A 684 -11.41 -22.18 55.31
CA LYS A 684 -11.09 -23.01 56.48
C LYS A 684 -12.03 -22.73 57.65
N GLN A 685 -12.42 -21.48 57.85
CA GLN A 685 -13.38 -21.12 58.90
C GLN A 685 -14.78 -21.68 58.59
N MET A 686 -15.28 -21.53 57.36
CA MET A 686 -16.59 -22.08 56.97
C MET A 686 -16.62 -23.61 57.07
N ILE A 687 -15.55 -24.29 56.63
CA ILE A 687 -15.43 -25.76 56.78
C ILE A 687 -15.43 -26.16 58.25
N LEU A 688 -14.76 -25.39 59.11
CA LEU A 688 -14.72 -25.68 60.54
C LEU A 688 -16.09 -25.45 61.19
N GLU A 689 -16.80 -24.37 60.84
CA GLU A 689 -18.17 -24.10 61.28
C GLU A 689 -19.14 -25.20 60.80
N GLU A 690 -19.06 -25.62 59.53
CA GLU A 690 -19.88 -26.71 58.98
C GLU A 690 -19.58 -28.06 59.66
N ARG A 691 -18.32 -28.33 59.99
CA ARG A 691 -17.94 -29.53 60.75
C ARG A 691 -18.44 -29.50 62.19
N GLU A 692 -18.40 -28.34 62.85
CA GLU A 692 -18.99 -28.17 64.18
C GLU A 692 -20.51 -28.41 64.14
N ASP A 693 -21.21 -27.88 63.13
CA ASP A 693 -22.64 -28.10 62.92
C ASP A 693 -22.99 -29.58 62.65
N LEU A 694 -22.11 -30.30 61.95
CA LEU A 694 -22.25 -31.73 61.67
C LEU A 694 -21.74 -32.65 62.79
N GLY A 695 -21.14 -32.09 63.85
CA GLY A 695 -20.57 -32.83 64.98
C GLY A 695 -19.32 -33.66 64.65
N LEU A 696 -18.58 -33.27 63.60
CA LEU A 696 -17.34 -33.91 63.13
C LEU A 696 -16.10 -33.28 63.78
N SER A 697 -14.98 -33.99 63.79
CA SER A 697 -13.74 -33.49 64.39
C SER A 697 -13.18 -32.28 63.61
N PRO A 698 -12.58 -31.28 64.28
CA PRO A 698 -11.97 -30.13 63.61
C PRO A 698 -10.86 -30.51 62.61
N ASN A 699 -10.17 -31.65 62.78
CA ASN A 699 -9.21 -32.16 61.80
C ASN A 699 -9.82 -33.28 60.96
N ALA A 700 -9.66 -33.20 59.64
CA ALA A 700 -10.17 -34.20 58.70
C ALA A 700 -9.55 -35.58 58.92
N ASP A 701 -8.28 -35.59 59.33
CA ASP A 701 -7.48 -36.80 59.50
C ASP A 701 -7.85 -37.56 60.78
N ASP A 702 -8.43 -36.89 61.78
CA ASP A 702 -8.85 -37.54 63.03
C ASP A 702 -10.09 -38.43 62.80
N ASP A 703 -10.97 -38.05 61.86
CA ASP A 703 -12.16 -38.84 61.48
C ASP A 703 -11.80 -40.07 60.63
N ILE A 704 -10.69 -40.01 59.88
CA ILE A 704 -10.16 -41.14 59.07
C ILE A 704 -9.52 -42.19 59.99
N VAL A 705 -8.84 -41.77 61.06
CA VAL A 705 -8.23 -42.67 62.05
C VAL A 705 -9.28 -43.33 62.97
N ALA A 706 -10.46 -42.72 63.11
CA ALA A 706 -11.55 -43.22 63.94
C ALA A 706 -12.39 -44.36 63.30
N GLN A 707 -12.18 -44.70 62.02
CA GLN A 707 -12.85 -45.85 61.41
C GLN A 707 -12.11 -47.17 61.73
N PRO A 708 -12.74 -48.14 62.41
CA PRO A 708 -12.11 -49.44 62.67
C PRO A 708 -12.12 -50.31 61.41
N SER A 709 -10.95 -50.77 60.98
CA SER A 709 -10.81 -51.79 59.94
C SER A 709 -11.30 -53.16 60.42
N ILE A 710 -12.41 -53.69 59.88
CA ILE A 710 -12.74 -55.13 59.89
C ILE A 710 -13.30 -55.61 58.54
N THR A 711 -12.42 -56.32 57.83
CA THR A 711 -12.56 -57.44 56.87
C THR A 711 -13.93 -57.93 56.33
N ALA A 712 -13.95 -58.03 54.98
CA ALA A 712 -14.46 -59.10 54.10
C ALA A 712 -15.96 -59.17 53.68
N ALA A 713 -16.25 -58.67 52.47
CA ALA A 713 -17.03 -59.37 51.43
C ALA A 713 -16.75 -58.74 50.05
N GLU A 714 -16.61 -59.57 49.02
CA GLU A 714 -16.17 -59.26 47.65
C GLU A 714 -17.00 -58.18 46.92
N GLY A 715 -16.31 -57.35 46.14
CA GLY A 715 -16.89 -56.47 45.13
C GLY A 715 -15.84 -55.52 44.54
N ASP A 716 -15.29 -55.89 43.38
CA ASP A 716 -14.35 -55.07 42.58
C ASP A 716 -14.80 -53.61 42.48
N THR A 717 -13.96 -52.69 42.94
CA THR A 717 -13.97 -51.30 42.49
C THR A 717 -12.55 -50.94 42.05
N VAL A 718 -12.40 -50.83 40.73
CA VAL A 718 -11.18 -50.39 40.05
C VAL A 718 -10.89 -48.96 40.48
N VAL A 719 -9.78 -48.74 41.17
CA VAL A 719 -9.23 -47.40 41.40
C VAL A 719 -8.34 -47.09 40.21
N GLU A 720 -8.81 -46.22 39.32
CA GLU A 720 -7.97 -45.59 38.31
C GLU A 720 -7.03 -44.61 39.02
N GLU A 721 -5.77 -45.00 39.17
CA GLU A 721 -4.69 -44.15 39.64
C GLU A 721 -4.30 -43.19 38.49
N ILE A 722 -4.79 -41.95 38.54
CA ILE A 722 -4.25 -40.88 37.70
C ILE A 722 -2.93 -40.44 38.32
N VAL A 723 -1.83 -41.01 37.83
CA VAL A 723 -0.48 -40.53 38.11
C VAL A 723 -0.23 -39.32 37.22
N GLU A 724 -0.34 -38.11 37.77
CA GLU A 724 0.22 -36.91 37.14
C GLU A 724 1.74 -36.92 37.37
N GLU A 725 2.47 -37.40 36.37
CA GLU A 725 3.92 -37.28 36.30
C GLU A 725 4.28 -35.81 35.97
N ILE A 726 4.90 -35.11 36.92
CA ILE A 726 5.50 -33.79 36.68
C ILE A 726 6.78 -34.04 35.86
N ILE A 727 6.67 -33.91 34.55
CA ILE A 727 7.80 -34.01 33.63
C ILE A 727 8.51 -32.64 33.61
N GLU A 728 9.61 -32.57 34.36
CA GLU A 728 10.64 -31.51 34.39
C GLU A 728 10.24 -30.13 34.94
N GLU A 729 10.76 -29.85 36.14
CA GLU A 729 10.98 -28.49 36.66
C GLU A 729 12.47 -28.16 36.42
N THR A 730 12.77 -27.32 35.43
CA THR A 730 14.12 -26.81 35.18
C THR A 730 14.29 -25.46 35.87
N GLU A 731 14.96 -25.45 37.02
CA GLU A 731 15.48 -24.24 37.65
C GLU A 731 16.86 -23.90 37.04
N GLU A 732 16.93 -22.90 36.16
CA GLU A 732 18.21 -22.28 35.78
C GLU A 732 18.61 -21.22 36.81
N ILE A 733 19.62 -21.53 37.62
CA ILE A 733 20.33 -20.58 38.46
C ILE A 733 21.28 -19.78 37.56
N ILE A 734 21.00 -18.50 37.36
CA ILE A 734 21.90 -17.58 36.66
C ILE A 734 23.08 -17.25 37.57
N SER A 735 24.31 -17.61 37.14
CA SER A 735 25.57 -17.07 37.67
C SER A 735 26.28 -16.20 36.65
#